data_AF-A0A8T7IV64-F1
#
_entry.id   AF-A0A8T7IV64-F1
#
_cell.length_a   1.000
_cell.length_b   1.000
_cell.length_c   1.000
_cell.angle_alpha   90.00
_cell.angle_beta   90.00
_cell.angle_gamma   90.00
#
_symmetry.space_group_name_H-M   'P 1'
#
loop_
_entity.id
_entity.type
_entity.pdbx_description
1 polymer ?
#
loop_
_entity_poly.entity_id
_entity_poly.type
_entity_poly.pdbx_seq_one_letter_code
_entity_poly.pdbx_strand_id
1 'polypeptide(L)'
;MIESAFEIAKYNFSENGLSDINSNHYAKNCWPLVYILSCNNKNMAYIGESTDACTRMATHLNSESKNSLDSVHLITSEKFNKSAALDIESNLIRYMAADGKFDLLNSNLGLANHNYYQKAELYWGIFTRVWDDLRSKGVAKSSLESIDNSDVFKYSPYKSLSAEQEHGLQTILRSLLDDSASRILVEGGAGTGKTILAIFLFKMLTSEQSLVNQPLHDANLSTLQGLVDEVTAKYPNPTMALVVPMSSFRKTLQKVFRNIKGLSAKMVIGPAEVVKKQYDILLVDESHRLRQRVNLGAYFGGFDKACSALNFDKNSCTELDWILKQSNVTILFYDHDQSIKPSDVPKQAFDELKHDEKTKIVSLKSQFRAKGGNGYVRFVDRLLNNGLQGQAAYQSKQYELKLFDSLADMVDEIQQRNSEYGLSRLIAGYAWKWISKNDENAFDIVIDDVQLKWNSTSLDWINAEDSVNEVGCIHTTQGYDLNYSGIIFGHEIGYDPITQEIVIYEDNYFDKNGKNSIKDPKELKTFILNIYKTILLRGIKGTYIYACDAHLRDYLAQYVPLATPVIASNNIDTLPIDQVRPFENAIPLYALDAAAGGFSEPQTIEDVDWIALPDEQKPSKDLFACRVVGESMNRVITDGSICLFKKDSGGSRNGKIVLVEHTNIYDEETGSCYTIKEYQSQKAEKGDSWRHESICLKPVSNNPEYQELILTGDQVDQVRVVGIFVKVLGKK
;
A
#
# COMPACT_ATOMS: atom_id res chain seq x y z
N MET A 1 -25.09 -9.02 25.07
CA MET A 1 -25.77 -9.07 23.77
C MET A 1 -25.61 -7.71 23.10
N ILE A 2 -24.54 -7.55 22.32
CA ILE A 2 -24.36 -6.40 21.43
C ILE A 2 -24.33 -7.00 20.03
N GLU A 3 -25.26 -6.52 19.22
CA GLU A 3 -25.56 -7.02 17.89
C GLU A 3 -24.31 -7.03 16.99
N SER A 4 -24.18 -8.10 16.21
CA SER A 4 -23.18 -8.26 15.18
C SER A 4 -23.19 -7.05 14.25
N ALA A 5 -22.05 -6.39 14.07
CA ALA A 5 -21.93 -5.20 13.21
C ALA A 5 -22.38 -5.45 11.74
N PHE A 6 -22.48 -6.71 11.33
CA PHE A 6 -23.07 -7.20 10.08
C PHE A 6 -23.45 -8.69 10.23
N GLU A 7 -24.24 -9.21 9.31
CA GLU A 7 -24.57 -10.63 9.17
C GLU A 7 -24.38 -11.05 7.71
N ILE A 8 -23.86 -12.27 7.46
CA ILE A 8 -23.82 -12.87 6.12
C ILE A 8 -24.64 -14.17 6.12
N ALA A 9 -25.86 -14.11 5.58
CA ALA A 9 -26.77 -15.24 5.49
C ALA A 9 -26.73 -15.88 4.09
N LYS A 10 -26.69 -17.22 4.03
CA LYS A 10 -26.64 -17.99 2.78
C LYS A 10 -28.02 -18.56 2.45
N TYR A 11 -28.47 -18.37 1.22
CA TYR A 11 -29.72 -18.89 0.67
C TYR A 11 -29.47 -19.59 -0.66
N ASN A 12 -30.41 -20.44 -1.09
CA ASN A 12 -30.39 -21.03 -2.42
C ASN A 12 -30.89 -20.02 -3.45
N PHE A 13 -30.21 -19.87 -4.58
CA PHE A 13 -30.67 -19.03 -5.68
C PHE A 13 -31.70 -19.78 -6.53
N SER A 14 -32.96 -19.79 -6.07
CA SER A 14 -34.09 -20.48 -6.71
C SER A 14 -35.40 -19.79 -6.34
N GLU A 15 -36.50 -20.11 -7.02
CA GLU A 15 -37.82 -19.60 -6.67
C GLU A 15 -38.21 -19.90 -5.21
N ASN A 16 -37.89 -21.09 -4.71
CA ASN A 16 -38.11 -21.46 -3.30
C ASN A 16 -37.19 -20.70 -2.35
N GLY A 17 -35.97 -20.37 -2.76
CA GLY A 17 -35.06 -19.58 -1.93
C GLY A 17 -35.47 -18.12 -1.78
N LEU A 18 -36.26 -17.57 -2.73
CA LEU A 18 -36.81 -16.22 -2.61
C LEU A 18 -37.76 -16.08 -1.41
N SER A 19 -38.54 -17.11 -1.07
CA SER A 19 -39.41 -17.04 0.11
C SER A 19 -38.60 -16.98 1.41
N ASP A 20 -37.47 -17.69 1.45
CA ASP A 20 -36.56 -17.66 2.60
C ASP A 20 -35.87 -16.29 2.72
N ILE A 21 -35.46 -15.69 1.60
CA ILE A 21 -34.93 -14.32 1.56
C ILE A 21 -35.97 -13.32 2.08
N ASN A 22 -37.25 -13.46 1.72
CA ASN A 22 -38.31 -12.57 2.19
C ASN A 22 -38.59 -12.69 3.70
N SER A 23 -38.10 -13.74 4.36
CA SER A 23 -38.16 -13.86 5.82
C SER A 23 -37.06 -13.07 6.54
N ASN A 24 -36.00 -12.67 5.83
CA ASN A 24 -34.92 -11.84 6.38
C ASN A 24 -35.45 -10.42 6.67
N HIS A 25 -35.22 -9.93 7.89
CA HIS A 25 -35.71 -8.64 8.37
C HIS A 25 -35.31 -7.47 7.45
N TYR A 26 -34.03 -7.43 7.03
CA TYR A 26 -33.50 -6.35 6.21
C TYR A 26 -34.04 -6.40 4.78
N ALA A 27 -34.10 -7.60 4.18
CA ALA A 27 -34.64 -7.77 2.84
C ALA A 27 -36.13 -7.42 2.77
N LYS A 28 -36.91 -7.83 3.79
CA LYS A 28 -38.35 -7.55 3.87
C LYS A 28 -38.68 -6.07 4.07
N ASN A 29 -37.85 -5.36 4.84
CA ASN A 29 -38.06 -3.94 5.17
C ASN A 29 -37.37 -2.98 4.19
N CYS A 30 -36.94 -3.48 3.03
CA CYS A 30 -36.26 -2.70 2.00
C CYS A 30 -35.01 -1.95 2.48
N TRP A 31 -34.25 -2.55 3.40
CA TRP A 31 -33.03 -1.98 3.93
C TRP A 31 -31.88 -2.07 2.90
N PRO A 32 -30.96 -1.07 2.82
CA PRO A 32 -29.78 -1.18 1.98
C PRO A 32 -28.92 -2.40 2.36
N LEU A 33 -28.69 -3.29 1.40
CA LEU A 33 -27.88 -4.50 1.60
C LEU A 33 -27.01 -4.80 0.38
N VAL A 34 -26.03 -5.69 0.58
CA VAL A 34 -25.14 -6.18 -0.48
C VAL A 34 -25.33 -7.69 -0.62
N TYR A 35 -25.24 -8.21 -1.84
CA TYR A 35 -25.40 -9.63 -2.12
C TYR A 35 -24.33 -10.16 -3.06
N ILE A 36 -23.97 -11.43 -2.86
CA ILE A 36 -23.10 -12.19 -3.75
C ILE A 36 -23.90 -13.39 -4.26
N LEU A 37 -24.14 -13.43 -5.56
CA LEU A 37 -24.61 -14.60 -6.26
C LEU A 37 -23.40 -15.42 -6.70
N SER A 38 -23.36 -16.72 -6.41
CA SER A 38 -22.23 -17.56 -6.81
C SER A 38 -22.68 -18.92 -7.34
N CYS A 39 -21.83 -19.53 -8.16
CA CYS A 39 -21.87 -20.95 -8.52
C CYS A 39 -20.49 -21.53 -8.34
N ASN A 40 -20.33 -22.41 -7.35
CA ASN A 40 -19.05 -23.06 -7.07
C ASN A 40 -18.63 -24.01 -8.20
N ASN A 41 -19.58 -24.69 -8.84
CA ASN A 41 -19.25 -25.66 -9.90
C ASN A 41 -18.69 -25.00 -11.16
N LYS A 42 -19.15 -23.78 -11.46
CA LYS A 42 -18.70 -23.00 -12.64
C LYS A 42 -17.67 -21.93 -12.28
N ASN A 43 -17.31 -21.79 -11.01
CA ASN A 43 -16.49 -20.69 -10.50
C ASN A 43 -16.97 -19.33 -11.01
N MET A 44 -18.28 -19.05 -11.00
CA MET A 44 -18.81 -17.74 -11.42
C MET A 44 -19.45 -17.02 -10.24
N ALA A 45 -19.32 -15.69 -10.21
CA ALA A 45 -20.02 -14.88 -9.23
C ALA A 45 -20.51 -13.54 -9.80
N TYR A 46 -21.54 -12.99 -9.17
CA TYR A 46 -22.06 -11.65 -9.42
C TYR A 46 -22.29 -10.96 -8.08
N ILE A 47 -21.85 -9.71 -7.97
CA ILE A 47 -21.99 -8.92 -6.75
C ILE A 47 -22.95 -7.77 -7.04
N GLY A 48 -23.82 -7.42 -6.10
CA GLY A 48 -24.67 -6.26 -6.26
C GLY A 48 -25.14 -5.68 -4.95
N GLU A 49 -25.58 -4.44 -4.97
CA GLU A 49 -26.37 -3.85 -3.88
C GLU A 49 -27.85 -3.75 -4.24
N SER A 50 -28.71 -3.70 -3.23
CA SER A 50 -30.10 -3.32 -3.41
C SER A 50 -30.74 -2.82 -2.13
N THR A 51 -31.76 -1.98 -2.28
CA THR A 51 -32.76 -1.72 -1.24
C THR A 51 -34.01 -2.59 -1.42
N ASP A 52 -34.17 -3.29 -2.53
CA ASP A 52 -35.28 -4.24 -2.77
C ASP A 52 -34.70 -5.57 -3.27
N ALA A 53 -34.17 -6.33 -2.33
CA ALA A 53 -33.46 -7.57 -2.61
C ALA A 53 -34.36 -8.63 -3.24
N CYS A 54 -35.63 -8.73 -2.81
CA CYS A 54 -36.59 -9.70 -3.32
C CYS A 54 -36.88 -9.48 -4.81
N THR A 55 -37.26 -8.25 -5.19
CA THR A 55 -37.51 -7.90 -6.60
C THR A 55 -36.23 -8.04 -7.44
N ARG A 56 -35.09 -7.64 -6.88
CA ARG A 56 -33.79 -7.76 -7.55
C ARG A 56 -33.41 -9.21 -7.82
N MET A 57 -33.62 -10.12 -6.87
CA MET A 57 -33.30 -11.55 -7.04
C MET A 57 -34.24 -12.21 -8.05
N ALA A 58 -35.54 -11.90 -8.00
CA ALA A 58 -36.50 -12.36 -9.01
C ALA A 58 -36.11 -11.89 -10.42
N THR A 59 -35.63 -10.65 -10.55
CA THR A 59 -35.11 -10.11 -11.82
C THR A 59 -33.88 -10.88 -12.31
N HIS A 60 -32.94 -11.20 -11.41
CA HIS A 60 -31.74 -11.95 -11.79
C HIS A 60 -32.05 -13.41 -12.18
N LEU A 61 -33.03 -14.07 -11.55
CA LEU A 61 -33.45 -15.43 -11.91
C LEU A 61 -33.98 -15.51 -13.34
N ASN A 62 -34.66 -14.46 -13.80
CA ASN A 62 -35.16 -14.34 -15.17
C ASN A 62 -34.07 -13.96 -16.19
N SER A 63 -32.82 -13.72 -15.76
CA SER A 63 -31.71 -13.37 -16.66
C SER A 63 -30.99 -14.62 -17.16
N GLU A 64 -30.88 -14.79 -18.47
CA GLU A 64 -30.16 -15.90 -19.11
C GLU A 64 -28.69 -16.01 -18.68
N SER A 65 -28.05 -14.88 -18.33
CA SER A 65 -26.64 -14.87 -17.91
C SER A 65 -26.43 -15.30 -16.45
N LYS A 66 -27.46 -15.21 -15.60
CA LYS A 66 -27.37 -15.38 -14.14
C LYS A 66 -28.16 -16.57 -13.60
N ASN A 67 -29.05 -17.17 -14.40
CA ASN A 67 -29.80 -18.38 -14.05
C ASN A 67 -28.91 -19.59 -13.71
N SER A 68 -27.62 -19.54 -14.04
CA SER A 68 -26.64 -20.58 -13.77
C SER A 68 -25.98 -20.48 -12.39
N LEU A 69 -26.31 -19.44 -11.61
CA LEU A 69 -25.88 -19.25 -10.23
C LEU A 69 -26.75 -20.10 -9.29
N ASP A 70 -26.20 -20.56 -8.16
CA ASP A 70 -26.89 -21.52 -7.27
C ASP A 70 -27.04 -21.02 -5.82
N SER A 71 -26.25 -20.03 -5.42
CA SER A 71 -26.17 -19.55 -4.05
C SER A 71 -26.32 -18.03 -3.97
N VAL A 72 -26.99 -17.54 -2.93
CA VAL A 72 -27.06 -16.12 -2.56
C VAL A 72 -26.43 -15.94 -1.18
N HIS A 73 -25.47 -15.04 -1.06
CA HIS A 73 -24.97 -14.56 0.23
C HIS A 73 -25.47 -13.14 0.43
N LEU A 74 -26.39 -12.92 1.39
CA LEU A 74 -26.88 -11.60 1.77
C LEU A 74 -26.04 -11.06 2.91
N ILE A 75 -25.46 -9.88 2.68
CA ILE A 75 -24.63 -9.14 3.64
C ILE A 75 -25.48 -7.96 4.13
N THR A 76 -25.86 -8.01 5.40
CA THR A 76 -26.79 -7.06 6.02
C THR A 76 -26.16 -6.41 7.24
N SER A 77 -26.48 -5.14 7.50
CA SER A 77 -26.01 -4.41 8.68
C SER A 77 -26.92 -3.22 8.95
N GLU A 78 -27.23 -2.97 10.22
CA GLU A 78 -27.94 -1.73 10.65
C GLU A 78 -27.14 -0.46 10.32
N LYS A 79 -25.84 -0.57 10.07
CA LYS A 79 -24.98 0.56 9.71
C LYS A 79 -25.00 0.84 8.20
N PHE A 80 -25.63 0.00 7.38
CA PHE A 80 -25.68 0.21 5.93
C PHE A 80 -26.72 1.27 5.56
N ASN A 81 -26.23 2.40 5.06
CA ASN A 81 -27.00 3.29 4.20
C ASN A 81 -26.67 3.01 2.73
N LYS A 82 -27.36 3.67 1.79
CA LYS A 82 -27.17 3.44 0.35
C LYS A 82 -25.70 3.62 -0.09
N SER A 83 -25.04 4.68 0.38
CA SER A 83 -23.64 4.95 0.06
C SER A 83 -22.69 3.89 0.62
N ALA A 84 -22.97 3.40 1.83
CA ALA A 84 -22.20 2.32 2.44
C ALA A 84 -22.35 1.00 1.69
N ALA A 85 -23.57 0.63 1.29
CA ALA A 85 -23.81 -0.58 0.50
C ALA A 85 -23.06 -0.52 -0.85
N LEU A 86 -23.08 0.63 -1.53
CA LEU A 86 -22.33 0.86 -2.77
C LEU A 86 -20.81 0.74 -2.58
N ASP A 87 -20.27 1.23 -1.47
CA ASP A 87 -18.82 1.12 -1.18
C ASP A 87 -18.40 -0.31 -0.86
N ILE A 88 -19.20 -1.03 -0.06
CA ILE A 88 -18.97 -2.45 0.22
C ILE A 88 -19.08 -3.29 -1.06
N GLU A 89 -20.09 -3.05 -1.90
CA GLU A 89 -20.21 -3.68 -3.22
C GLU A 89 -18.96 -3.42 -4.08
N SER A 90 -18.54 -2.16 -4.21
CA SER A 90 -17.39 -1.77 -5.03
C SER A 90 -16.10 -2.43 -4.53
N ASN A 91 -15.89 -2.47 -3.21
CA ASN A 91 -14.77 -3.16 -2.60
C ASN A 91 -14.83 -4.67 -2.84
N LEU A 92 -16.00 -5.31 -2.69
CA LEU A 92 -16.17 -6.74 -2.96
C LEU A 92 -15.87 -7.07 -4.42
N ILE A 93 -16.36 -6.28 -5.39
CA ILE A 93 -16.05 -6.47 -6.82
C ILE A 93 -14.53 -6.40 -7.03
N ARG A 94 -13.88 -5.38 -6.46
CA ARG A 94 -12.44 -5.16 -6.61
C ARG A 94 -11.62 -6.31 -6.02
N TYR A 95 -11.89 -6.71 -4.78
CA TYR A 95 -11.11 -7.75 -4.10
C TYR A 95 -11.44 -9.16 -4.59
N MET A 96 -12.71 -9.49 -4.86
CA MET A 96 -13.06 -10.82 -5.42
C MET A 96 -12.54 -11.01 -6.84
N ALA A 97 -12.45 -9.95 -7.65
CA ALA A 97 -11.82 -10.03 -8.97
C ALA A 97 -10.33 -10.42 -8.87
N ALA A 98 -9.62 -9.91 -7.87
CA ALA A 98 -8.20 -10.20 -7.65
C ALA A 98 -7.95 -11.50 -6.87
N ASP A 99 -8.88 -11.92 -6.01
CA ASP A 99 -8.86 -13.21 -5.32
C ASP A 99 -8.81 -14.39 -6.32
N GLY A 100 -9.39 -14.21 -7.51
CA GLY A 100 -9.30 -15.17 -8.62
C GLY A 100 -9.94 -16.53 -8.32
N LYS A 101 -10.83 -16.58 -7.32
CA LYS A 101 -11.64 -17.77 -7.01
C LYS A 101 -12.86 -17.88 -7.92
N PHE A 102 -13.44 -16.73 -8.28
CA PHE A 102 -14.60 -16.66 -9.16
C PHE A 102 -14.32 -15.73 -10.34
N ASP A 103 -14.80 -16.13 -11.52
CA ASP A 103 -14.96 -15.28 -12.68
C ASP A 103 -16.17 -14.36 -12.45
N LEU A 104 -15.89 -13.09 -12.12
CA LEU A 104 -16.92 -12.10 -11.84
C LEU A 104 -17.63 -11.62 -13.12
N LEU A 105 -18.96 -11.80 -13.14
CA LEU A 105 -19.83 -11.38 -14.24
C LEU A 105 -19.93 -9.87 -14.38
N ASN A 106 -19.75 -9.12 -13.29
CA ASN A 106 -19.77 -7.66 -13.26
C ASN A 106 -18.41 -7.05 -12.87
N SER A 107 -17.31 -7.72 -13.17
CA SER A 107 -15.96 -7.22 -12.88
C SER A 107 -15.69 -5.83 -13.48
N ASN A 108 -16.23 -5.52 -14.65
CA ASN A 108 -16.07 -4.21 -15.30
C ASN A 108 -16.78 -3.03 -14.57
N LEU A 109 -17.57 -3.29 -13.53
CA LEU A 109 -18.41 -2.28 -12.82
C LEU A 109 -17.75 -1.66 -11.57
N GLY A 110 -16.57 -2.11 -11.14
CA GLY A 110 -15.86 -1.58 -9.93
C GLY A 110 -15.34 -0.13 -10.03
N LEU A 111 -15.88 0.65 -10.97
CA LEU A 111 -15.35 1.94 -11.40
C LEU A 111 -15.74 3.11 -10.52
N ALA A 112 -16.76 2.97 -9.68
CA ALA A 112 -17.27 4.10 -8.92
C ALA A 112 -16.56 4.25 -7.56
N ASN A 113 -15.75 5.30 -7.41
CA ASN A 113 -15.20 5.69 -6.12
C ASN A 113 -16.02 6.85 -5.53
N HIS A 114 -17.02 6.54 -4.71
CA HIS A 114 -17.76 7.56 -3.99
C HIS A 114 -17.05 7.87 -2.67
N ASN A 115 -16.67 9.13 -2.43
CA ASN A 115 -16.24 9.59 -1.11
C ASN A 115 -17.47 10.04 -0.32
N TYR A 116 -17.68 9.46 0.87
CA TYR A 116 -18.79 9.81 1.77
C TYR A 116 -18.34 9.77 3.24
N TYR A 117 -19.16 10.34 4.11
CA TYR A 117 -18.89 10.51 5.54
C TYR A 117 -18.59 9.15 6.23
N GLN A 118 -17.55 9.10 7.08
CA GLN A 118 -17.08 7.91 7.86
C GLN A 118 -16.53 6.70 7.08
N LYS A 119 -16.17 6.86 5.79
CA LYS A 119 -15.61 5.80 4.93
C LYS A 119 -14.40 5.06 5.53
N ALA A 120 -13.40 5.78 6.05
CA ALA A 120 -12.16 5.17 6.55
C ALA A 120 -12.28 4.60 7.98
N GLU A 121 -12.98 5.29 8.87
CA GLU A 121 -13.01 4.96 10.31
C GLU A 121 -14.01 3.84 10.66
N LEU A 122 -15.14 3.75 9.95
CA LEU A 122 -16.20 2.80 10.27
C LEU A 122 -16.34 1.67 9.25
N TYR A 123 -16.44 2.03 7.96
CA TYR A 123 -16.82 1.06 6.92
C TYR A 123 -15.67 0.18 6.44
N TRP A 124 -14.43 0.66 6.44
CA TRP A 124 -13.27 -0.19 6.17
C TRP A 124 -13.11 -1.31 7.21
N GLY A 125 -13.35 -1.00 8.48
CA GLY A 125 -13.35 -1.99 9.56
C GLY A 125 -14.52 -2.98 9.48
N ILE A 126 -15.67 -2.58 8.91
CA ILE A 126 -16.77 -3.51 8.59
C ILE A 126 -16.39 -4.38 7.39
N PHE A 127 -15.85 -3.80 6.31
CA PHE A 127 -15.43 -4.52 5.12
C PHE A 127 -14.39 -5.60 5.43
N THR A 128 -13.38 -5.27 6.25
CA THR A 128 -12.34 -6.24 6.66
C THR A 128 -12.95 -7.47 7.32
N ARG A 129 -13.89 -7.27 8.26
CA ARG A 129 -14.58 -8.38 8.94
C ARG A 129 -15.53 -9.14 8.01
N VAL A 130 -16.24 -8.44 7.11
CA VAL A 130 -17.05 -9.06 6.05
C VAL A 130 -16.17 -9.96 5.18
N TRP A 131 -14.98 -9.50 4.80
CA TRP A 131 -14.03 -10.27 3.99
C TRP A 131 -13.57 -11.54 4.71
N ASP A 132 -13.18 -11.44 5.97
CA ASP A 132 -12.74 -12.62 6.74
C ASP A 132 -13.87 -13.63 6.98
N ASP A 133 -15.11 -13.18 7.18
CA ASP A 133 -16.27 -14.07 7.25
C ASP A 133 -16.60 -14.71 5.89
N LEU A 134 -16.42 -14.00 4.78
CA LEU A 134 -16.49 -14.59 3.44
C LEU A 134 -15.39 -15.62 3.19
N ARG A 135 -14.19 -15.44 3.74
CA ARG A 135 -13.11 -16.45 3.69
C ARG A 135 -13.47 -17.68 4.51
N SER A 136 -13.97 -17.51 5.74
CA SER A 136 -14.38 -18.62 6.61
C SER A 136 -15.49 -19.47 5.97
N LYS A 137 -16.40 -18.83 5.23
CA LYS A 137 -17.50 -19.46 4.47
C LYS A 137 -17.08 -20.03 3.12
N GLY A 138 -15.80 -19.91 2.75
CA GLY A 138 -15.29 -20.39 1.48
C GLY A 138 -15.87 -19.64 0.27
N VAL A 139 -16.18 -18.36 0.40
CA VAL A 139 -16.56 -17.45 -0.71
C VAL A 139 -15.35 -16.62 -1.19
N ALA A 140 -14.38 -16.37 -0.33
CA ALA A 140 -13.05 -15.86 -0.70
C ALA A 140 -11.98 -16.93 -0.39
N LYS A 141 -10.72 -16.74 -0.85
CA LYS A 141 -9.61 -17.64 -0.47
C LYS A 141 -8.44 -16.90 0.20
N SER A 142 -8.08 -15.72 -0.30
CA SER A 142 -6.89 -14.98 0.13
C SER A 142 -7.24 -13.89 1.16
N SER A 143 -6.28 -13.55 2.03
CA SER A 143 -6.42 -12.37 2.91
C SER A 143 -6.37 -11.07 2.10
N LEU A 144 -6.92 -9.98 2.65
CA LEU A 144 -6.84 -8.66 2.02
C LEU A 144 -5.38 -8.25 1.78
N GLU A 145 -4.50 -8.45 2.76
CA GLU A 145 -3.08 -8.13 2.66
C GLU A 145 -2.39 -8.89 1.51
N SER A 146 -2.70 -10.19 1.36
CA SER A 146 -2.16 -11.00 0.26
C SER A 146 -2.63 -10.48 -1.10
N ILE A 147 -3.90 -10.07 -1.19
CA ILE A 147 -4.47 -9.49 -2.41
C ILE A 147 -3.85 -8.12 -2.71
N ASP A 148 -3.76 -7.24 -1.72
CA ASP A 148 -3.18 -5.89 -1.83
C ASP A 148 -1.73 -5.93 -2.36
N ASN A 149 -0.98 -6.93 -1.92
CA ASN A 149 0.40 -7.15 -2.34
C ASN A 149 0.52 -7.84 -3.71
N SER A 150 -0.57 -8.37 -4.27
CA SER A 150 -0.54 -9.05 -5.57
C SER A 150 -0.43 -8.08 -6.75
N ASP A 151 0.33 -8.46 -7.78
CA ASP A 151 0.45 -7.70 -9.02
C ASP A 151 -0.91 -7.50 -9.71
N VAL A 152 -1.77 -8.52 -9.64
CA VAL A 152 -3.12 -8.47 -10.24
C VAL A 152 -3.93 -7.35 -9.63
N PHE A 153 -3.90 -7.18 -8.30
CA PHE A 153 -4.62 -6.11 -7.63
C PHE A 153 -3.97 -4.74 -7.89
N LYS A 154 -2.64 -4.65 -7.82
CA LYS A 154 -1.90 -3.40 -8.02
C LYS A 154 -2.11 -2.79 -9.40
N TYR A 155 -2.10 -3.62 -10.43
CA TYR A 155 -2.25 -3.22 -11.84
C TYR A 155 -3.63 -3.57 -12.41
N SER A 156 -4.61 -3.82 -11.54
CA SER A 156 -5.96 -4.22 -11.93
C SER A 156 -6.68 -3.11 -12.69
N PRO A 157 -7.39 -3.42 -13.80
CA PRO A 157 -8.34 -2.48 -14.40
C PRO A 157 -9.58 -2.23 -13.51
N TYR A 158 -9.74 -2.98 -12.42
CA TYR A 158 -10.86 -2.86 -11.49
C TYR A 158 -10.59 -1.85 -10.36
N LYS A 159 -9.46 -1.15 -10.42
CA LYS A 159 -9.24 0.04 -9.59
C LYS A 159 -10.07 1.19 -10.15
N SER A 160 -10.77 1.88 -9.26
CA SER A 160 -11.46 3.11 -9.62
C SER A 160 -10.45 4.17 -10.04
N LEU A 161 -10.75 4.86 -11.14
CA LEU A 161 -9.93 5.96 -11.63
C LEU A 161 -10.23 7.22 -10.79
N SER A 162 -9.24 8.11 -10.69
CA SER A 162 -9.49 9.46 -10.19
C SER A 162 -10.15 10.31 -11.28
N ALA A 163 -10.83 11.40 -10.91
CA ALA A 163 -11.43 12.32 -11.87
C ALA A 163 -10.43 12.86 -12.91
N GLU A 164 -9.17 13.04 -12.53
CA GLU A 164 -8.10 13.43 -13.47
C GLU A 164 -7.76 12.30 -14.45
N GLN A 165 -7.68 11.05 -13.97
CA GLN A 165 -7.44 9.89 -14.84
C GLN A 165 -8.62 9.63 -15.78
N GLU A 166 -9.85 9.81 -15.31
CA GLU A 166 -11.05 9.73 -16.15
C GLU A 166 -11.04 10.80 -17.25
N HIS A 167 -10.70 12.05 -16.90
CA HIS A 167 -10.57 13.12 -17.88
C HIS A 167 -9.45 12.84 -18.89
N GLY A 168 -8.30 12.33 -18.40
CA GLY A 168 -7.20 11.88 -19.25
C GLY A 168 -7.65 10.78 -20.23
N LEU A 169 -8.39 9.79 -19.75
CA LEU A 169 -8.97 8.72 -20.55
C LEU A 169 -9.92 9.26 -21.64
N GLN A 170 -10.85 10.15 -21.28
CA GLN A 170 -11.75 10.79 -22.25
C GLN A 170 -10.96 11.53 -23.34
N THR A 171 -9.87 12.19 -22.95
CA THR A 171 -9.02 12.95 -23.89
C THR A 171 -8.28 12.01 -24.84
N ILE A 172 -7.78 10.87 -24.34
CA ILE A 172 -7.17 9.82 -25.16
C ILE A 172 -8.20 9.27 -26.15
N LEU A 173 -9.40 8.92 -25.70
CA LEU A 173 -10.47 8.39 -26.57
C LEU A 173 -10.88 9.39 -27.65
N ARG A 174 -11.08 10.67 -27.29
CA ARG A 174 -11.35 11.73 -28.28
C ARG A 174 -10.20 11.89 -29.29
N SER A 175 -8.96 11.75 -28.84
CA SER A 175 -7.79 11.82 -29.72
C SER A 175 -7.70 10.61 -30.67
N LEU A 176 -8.18 9.43 -30.27
CA LEU A 176 -8.27 8.27 -31.17
C LEU A 176 -9.31 8.46 -32.27
N LEU A 177 -10.35 9.27 -32.00
CA LEU A 177 -11.39 9.64 -32.97
C LEU A 177 -10.92 10.73 -33.95
N ASP A 178 -9.96 11.58 -33.56
CA ASP A 178 -9.39 12.63 -34.40
C ASP A 178 -8.44 12.05 -35.47
N ASP A 179 -8.85 12.09 -36.74
CA ASP A 179 -8.04 11.59 -37.87
C ASP A 179 -6.74 12.41 -38.12
N SER A 180 -6.64 13.62 -37.57
CA SER A 180 -5.39 14.39 -37.62
C SER A 180 -4.34 13.91 -36.62
N ALA A 181 -4.77 13.16 -35.59
CA ALA A 181 -3.89 12.64 -34.55
C ALA A 181 -3.39 11.23 -34.93
N SER A 182 -2.07 11.07 -35.00
CA SER A 182 -1.44 9.74 -35.11
C SER A 182 -0.66 9.37 -33.87
N ARG A 183 -0.50 10.31 -32.92
CA ARG A 183 0.28 10.11 -31.71
C ARG A 183 -0.41 10.77 -30.52
N ILE A 184 -0.41 10.09 -29.38
CA ILE A 184 -0.96 10.57 -28.13
C ILE A 184 0.14 10.42 -27.07
N LEU A 185 0.66 11.52 -26.56
CA LEU A 185 1.68 11.54 -25.52
C LEU A 185 1.04 11.80 -24.16
N VAL A 186 0.95 10.75 -23.34
CA VAL A 186 0.44 10.83 -21.97
C VAL A 186 1.62 11.09 -21.03
N GLU A 187 1.80 12.33 -20.60
CA GLU A 187 2.87 12.73 -19.70
C GLU A 187 2.39 12.78 -18.24
N GLY A 188 3.24 12.35 -17.31
CA GLY A 188 3.00 12.52 -15.89
C GLY A 188 4.15 11.97 -15.07
N GLY A 189 4.26 12.40 -13.81
CA GLY A 189 5.30 11.93 -12.90
C GLY A 189 5.10 10.48 -12.43
N ALA A 190 6.06 10.00 -11.63
CA ALA A 190 6.00 8.67 -11.03
C ALA A 190 4.76 8.54 -10.13
N GLY A 191 3.97 7.48 -10.30
CA GLY A 191 2.79 7.24 -9.46
C GLY A 191 1.52 7.99 -9.85
N THR A 192 1.46 8.61 -11.03
CA THR A 192 0.21 9.22 -11.57
C THR A 192 -0.79 8.20 -12.15
N GLY A 193 -0.42 6.91 -12.15
CA GLY A 193 -1.29 5.81 -12.60
C GLY A 193 -1.30 5.58 -14.11
N LYS A 194 -0.27 6.03 -14.84
CA LYS A 194 -0.09 5.80 -16.29
C LYS A 194 -0.29 4.33 -16.71
N THR A 195 0.37 3.39 -16.02
CA THR A 195 0.20 1.95 -16.28
C THR A 195 -1.25 1.48 -16.08
N ILE A 196 -1.90 1.91 -15.00
CA ILE A 196 -3.31 1.54 -14.74
C ILE A 196 -4.19 2.08 -15.87
N LEU A 197 -3.97 3.34 -16.29
CA LEU A 197 -4.69 3.95 -17.40
C LEU A 197 -4.47 3.19 -18.72
N ALA A 198 -3.25 2.72 -18.99
CA ALA A 198 -2.92 1.91 -20.16
C ALA A 198 -3.67 0.58 -20.16
N ILE A 199 -3.67 -0.14 -19.04
CA ILE A 199 -4.37 -1.43 -18.88
C ILE A 199 -5.88 -1.23 -18.99
N PHE A 200 -6.40 -0.16 -18.38
CA PHE A 200 -7.80 0.19 -18.41
C PHE A 200 -8.28 0.47 -19.84
N LEU A 201 -7.58 1.36 -20.56
CA LEU A 201 -7.85 1.64 -21.97
C LEU A 201 -7.79 0.37 -22.83
N PHE A 202 -6.76 -0.45 -22.62
CA PHE A 202 -6.60 -1.71 -23.36
C PHE A 202 -7.80 -2.64 -23.12
N LYS A 203 -8.25 -2.76 -21.87
CA LYS A 203 -9.40 -3.57 -21.49
C LYS A 203 -10.69 -3.05 -22.13
N MET A 204 -10.95 -1.75 -22.11
CA MET A 204 -12.15 -1.16 -22.69
C MET A 204 -12.24 -1.38 -24.21
N LEU A 205 -11.11 -1.23 -24.91
CA LEU A 205 -11.07 -1.38 -26.37
C LEU A 205 -11.09 -2.84 -26.86
N THR A 206 -10.90 -3.81 -25.95
CA THR A 206 -10.94 -5.25 -26.27
C THR A 206 -12.16 -5.99 -25.73
N SER A 207 -12.88 -5.41 -24.76
CA SER A 207 -14.05 -6.05 -24.18
C SER A 207 -15.25 -5.99 -25.13
N GLU A 208 -15.76 -7.15 -25.52
CA GLU A 208 -17.00 -7.30 -26.30
C GLU A 208 -18.28 -6.93 -25.52
N GLN A 209 -18.17 -6.68 -24.21
CA GLN A 209 -19.30 -6.34 -23.35
C GLN A 209 -19.36 -4.82 -23.11
N SER A 210 -20.52 -4.22 -23.36
CA SER A 210 -20.83 -2.87 -22.91
C SER A 210 -20.62 -2.76 -21.40
N LEU A 211 -20.10 -1.63 -20.89
CA LEU A 211 -19.93 -1.39 -19.44
C LEU A 211 -21.30 -1.31 -18.73
N VAL A 212 -22.40 -1.34 -19.48
CA VAL A 212 -23.75 -1.01 -19.03
C VAL A 212 -24.53 -2.29 -18.73
N ASN A 213 -24.52 -2.69 -17.47
CA ASN A 213 -25.55 -3.59 -16.93
C ASN A 213 -26.10 -3.09 -15.57
N GLN A 214 -26.23 -1.77 -15.38
CA GLN A 214 -27.07 -1.13 -14.35
C GLN A 214 -27.39 0.36 -14.66
N PRO A 215 -28.40 0.97 -14.00
CA PRO A 215 -28.92 2.30 -14.36
C PRO A 215 -27.88 3.38 -14.09
N LEU A 216 -27.45 4.05 -15.15
CA LEU A 216 -26.52 5.17 -15.14
C LEU A 216 -27.12 6.36 -14.38
N HIS A 217 -26.83 6.48 -13.08
CA HIS A 217 -27.02 7.73 -12.34
C HIS A 217 -25.82 8.68 -12.45
N ASP A 218 -24.75 8.28 -13.14
CA ASP A 218 -23.55 9.08 -13.33
C ASP A 218 -23.38 9.49 -14.80
N ALA A 219 -23.48 10.79 -15.07
CA ALA A 219 -23.35 11.39 -16.40
C ALA A 219 -21.94 11.24 -17.01
N ASN A 220 -20.91 11.03 -16.17
CA ASN A 220 -19.55 10.83 -16.65
C ASN A 220 -19.35 9.43 -17.25
N LEU A 221 -19.94 8.41 -16.61
CA LEU A 221 -19.92 7.02 -17.09
C LEU A 221 -20.64 6.86 -18.43
N SER A 222 -21.76 7.56 -18.64
CA SER A 222 -22.47 7.53 -19.93
C SER A 222 -21.67 8.19 -21.05
N THR A 223 -21.02 9.32 -20.75
CA THR A 223 -20.13 10.00 -21.71
C THR A 223 -18.94 9.12 -22.09
N LEU A 224 -18.30 8.48 -21.10
CA LEU A 224 -17.20 7.54 -21.32
C LEU A 224 -17.62 6.36 -22.19
N GLN A 225 -18.78 5.76 -21.92
CA GLN A 225 -19.30 4.66 -22.73
C GLN A 225 -19.54 5.10 -24.18
N GLY A 226 -20.17 6.27 -24.40
CA GLY A 226 -20.40 6.78 -25.75
C GLY A 226 -19.11 6.94 -26.55
N LEU A 227 -18.05 7.47 -25.93
CA LEU A 227 -16.73 7.57 -26.57
C LEU A 227 -16.13 6.20 -26.90
N VAL A 228 -16.30 5.21 -26.02
CA VAL A 228 -15.80 3.84 -26.27
C VAL A 228 -16.54 3.20 -27.43
N ASP A 229 -17.86 3.38 -27.52
CA ASP A 229 -18.68 2.87 -28.61
C ASP A 229 -18.26 3.50 -29.95
N GLU A 230 -17.99 4.80 -29.98
CA GLU A 230 -17.49 5.49 -31.18
C GLU A 230 -16.10 4.98 -31.59
N VAL A 231 -15.18 4.79 -30.63
CA VAL A 231 -13.82 4.30 -30.92
C VAL A 231 -13.85 2.85 -31.40
N THR A 232 -14.65 2.00 -30.77
CA THR A 232 -14.81 0.59 -31.19
C THR A 232 -15.51 0.45 -32.54
N ALA A 233 -16.40 1.38 -32.89
CA ALA A 233 -16.98 1.47 -34.23
C ALA A 233 -15.94 1.91 -35.29
N LYS A 234 -15.05 2.86 -34.96
CA LYS A 234 -13.96 3.31 -35.84
C LYS A 234 -12.89 2.23 -36.03
N TYR A 235 -12.58 1.48 -34.97
CA TYR A 235 -11.58 0.43 -34.94
C TYR A 235 -12.22 -0.92 -34.57
N PRO A 236 -12.92 -1.58 -35.51
CA PRO A 236 -13.52 -2.89 -35.23
C PRO A 236 -12.42 -3.95 -35.10
N ASN A 237 -12.30 -4.58 -33.93
CA ASN A 237 -11.29 -5.61 -33.60
C ASN A 237 -9.84 -5.20 -33.95
N PRO A 238 -9.32 -4.11 -33.37
CA PRO A 238 -8.04 -3.57 -33.76
C PRO A 238 -6.89 -4.50 -33.38
N THR A 239 -5.86 -4.55 -34.23
CA THR A 239 -4.60 -5.19 -33.89
C THR A 239 -3.86 -4.29 -32.89
N MET A 240 -3.91 -4.66 -31.61
CA MET A 240 -3.29 -3.91 -30.53
C MET A 240 -2.22 -4.69 -29.77
N ALA A 241 -1.30 -3.94 -29.14
CA ALA A 241 -0.39 -4.46 -28.14
C ALA A 241 0.00 -3.40 -27.11
N LEU A 242 0.35 -3.86 -25.92
CA LEU A 242 0.99 -3.08 -24.87
C LEU A 242 2.49 -3.38 -24.88
N VAL A 243 3.29 -2.41 -25.30
CA VAL A 243 4.75 -2.51 -25.35
C VAL A 243 5.32 -2.08 -24.01
N VAL A 244 6.16 -2.94 -23.44
CA VAL A 244 6.86 -2.70 -22.17
C VAL A 244 8.34 -2.99 -22.38
N PRO A 245 9.21 -1.96 -22.42
CA PRO A 245 10.65 -2.14 -22.70
C PRO A 245 11.37 -3.03 -21.69
N MET A 246 10.97 -2.95 -20.41
CA MET A 246 11.63 -3.63 -19.31
C MET A 246 11.15 -5.08 -19.18
N SER A 247 12.09 -6.03 -19.27
CA SER A 247 11.74 -7.46 -19.31
C SER A 247 11.10 -8.02 -18.03
N SER A 248 11.51 -7.55 -16.85
CA SER A 248 10.96 -7.95 -15.55
C SER A 248 9.51 -7.48 -15.43
N PHE A 249 9.27 -6.18 -15.57
CA PHE A 249 7.95 -5.57 -15.49
C PHE A 249 7.00 -6.08 -16.58
N ARG A 250 7.51 -6.32 -17.79
CA ARG A 250 6.76 -6.95 -18.88
C ARG A 250 6.22 -8.32 -18.48
N LYS A 251 7.03 -9.17 -17.84
CA LYS A 251 6.58 -10.50 -17.37
C LYS A 251 5.47 -10.38 -16.32
N THR A 252 5.57 -9.40 -15.44
CA THR A 252 4.53 -9.08 -14.46
C THR A 252 3.22 -8.71 -15.14
N LEU A 253 3.24 -7.76 -16.08
CA LEU A 253 2.05 -7.38 -16.84
C LEU A 253 1.50 -8.53 -17.70
N GLN A 254 2.35 -9.42 -18.22
CA GLN A 254 1.90 -10.65 -18.88
C GLN A 254 1.12 -11.59 -17.94
N LYS A 255 1.51 -11.70 -16.66
CA LYS A 255 0.75 -12.45 -15.65
C LYS A 255 -0.59 -11.76 -15.37
N VAL A 256 -0.58 -10.44 -15.21
CA VAL A 256 -1.80 -9.63 -14.98
C VAL A 256 -2.79 -9.81 -16.13
N PHE A 257 -2.37 -9.66 -17.38
CA PHE A 257 -3.22 -9.83 -18.56
C PHE A 257 -3.79 -11.25 -18.69
N ARG A 258 -3.06 -12.28 -18.22
CA ARG A 258 -3.56 -13.66 -18.23
C ARG A 258 -4.75 -13.86 -17.28
N ASN A 259 -4.77 -13.11 -16.18
CA ASN A 259 -5.80 -13.22 -15.13
C ASN A 259 -6.99 -12.29 -15.39
N ILE A 260 -6.94 -11.42 -16.39
CA ILE A 260 -8.04 -10.54 -16.76
C ILE A 260 -8.81 -11.16 -17.94
N LYS A 261 -10.10 -11.46 -17.73
CA LYS A 261 -10.97 -12.03 -18.76
C LYS A 261 -10.94 -11.17 -20.04
N GLY A 262 -10.77 -11.79 -21.21
CA GLY A 262 -10.72 -11.11 -22.51
C GLY A 262 -9.35 -10.53 -22.88
N LEU A 263 -8.38 -10.55 -21.96
CA LEU A 263 -6.99 -10.20 -22.26
C LEU A 263 -6.12 -11.45 -22.39
N SER A 264 -4.94 -11.29 -22.98
CA SER A 264 -3.97 -12.36 -23.17
C SER A 264 -2.56 -11.88 -22.88
N ALA A 265 -1.74 -12.74 -22.26
CA ALA A 265 -0.32 -12.49 -22.06
C ALA A 265 0.42 -12.14 -23.37
N LYS A 266 -0.04 -12.64 -24.53
CA LYS A 266 0.56 -12.36 -25.85
C LYS A 266 0.37 -10.92 -26.32
N MET A 267 -0.55 -10.18 -25.70
CA MET A 267 -0.80 -8.77 -26.02
C MET A 267 0.24 -7.84 -25.38
N VAL A 268 0.97 -8.30 -24.36
CA VAL A 268 2.05 -7.54 -23.71
C VAL A 268 3.39 -7.99 -24.29
N ILE A 269 4.06 -7.09 -25.01
CA ILE A 269 5.23 -7.42 -25.84
C ILE A 269 6.43 -6.52 -25.55
N GLY A 270 7.62 -6.93 -26.00
CA GLY A 270 8.81 -6.07 -25.99
C GLY A 270 8.99 -5.30 -27.29
N PRO A 271 9.82 -4.24 -27.32
CA PRO A 271 10.02 -3.42 -28.52
C PRO A 271 10.50 -4.20 -29.75
N ALA A 272 11.44 -5.15 -29.59
CA ALA A 272 11.89 -5.99 -30.71
C ALA A 272 10.80 -6.91 -31.29
N GLU A 273 9.67 -7.11 -30.61
CA GLU A 273 8.56 -7.92 -31.14
C GLU A 273 7.61 -7.10 -32.02
N VAL A 274 7.60 -5.78 -31.85
CA VAL A 274 6.79 -4.83 -32.62
C VAL A 274 7.14 -4.90 -34.11
N VAL A 275 8.39 -5.19 -34.45
CA VAL A 275 8.86 -5.24 -35.85
C VAL A 275 8.27 -6.39 -36.67
N LYS A 276 7.55 -7.33 -36.03
CA LYS A 276 7.02 -8.54 -36.69
C LYS A 276 5.74 -8.29 -37.48
N LYS A 277 4.98 -7.23 -37.17
CA LYS A 277 3.70 -6.90 -37.83
C LYS A 277 3.32 -5.43 -37.61
N GLN A 278 2.34 -4.96 -38.36
CA GLN A 278 1.72 -3.64 -38.18
C GLN A 278 0.59 -3.69 -37.14
N TYR A 279 0.38 -2.57 -36.45
CA TYR A 279 -0.62 -2.40 -35.40
C TYR A 279 -1.54 -1.23 -35.71
N ASP A 280 -2.83 -1.37 -35.39
CA ASP A 280 -3.79 -0.28 -35.53
C ASP A 280 -3.60 0.73 -34.38
N ILE A 281 -3.51 0.22 -33.16
CA ILE A 281 -3.27 1.02 -31.95
C ILE A 281 -2.17 0.36 -31.13
N LEU A 282 -1.09 1.10 -30.89
CA LEU A 282 0.05 0.61 -30.11
C LEU A 282 0.24 1.45 -28.85
N LEU A 283 0.09 0.83 -27.69
CA LEU A 283 0.30 1.47 -26.39
C LEU A 283 1.72 1.15 -25.93
N VAL A 284 2.47 2.16 -25.49
CA VAL A 284 3.82 1.97 -24.95
C VAL A 284 3.85 2.48 -23.51
N ASP A 285 3.93 1.55 -22.56
CA ASP A 285 4.15 1.91 -21.17
C ASP A 285 5.64 2.15 -20.90
N GLU A 286 5.94 3.07 -19.98
CA GLU A 286 7.31 3.46 -19.64
C GLU A 286 8.12 3.84 -20.90
N SER A 287 7.51 4.62 -21.81
CA SER A 287 8.07 4.93 -23.13
C SER A 287 9.45 5.59 -23.09
N HIS A 288 9.77 6.32 -22.02
CA HIS A 288 11.11 6.87 -21.76
C HIS A 288 12.20 5.79 -21.67
N ARG A 289 11.84 4.52 -21.44
CA ARG A 289 12.75 3.35 -21.38
C ARG A 289 12.89 2.62 -22.71
N LEU A 290 12.24 3.09 -23.77
CA LEU A 290 12.61 2.70 -25.12
C LEU A 290 14.09 3.02 -25.32
N ARG A 291 14.78 2.20 -26.10
CA ARG A 291 16.25 2.24 -26.15
C ARG A 291 16.80 2.84 -27.44
N GLN A 292 17.95 3.47 -27.32
CA GLN A 292 18.87 3.73 -28.42
C GLN A 292 20.03 2.73 -28.39
N ARG A 293 20.85 2.70 -29.45
CA ARG A 293 21.94 1.73 -29.62
C ARG A 293 23.18 2.03 -28.77
N VAL A 294 23.01 2.25 -27.47
CA VAL A 294 24.07 2.59 -26.50
C VAL A 294 24.00 1.62 -25.31
N ASN A 295 25.14 1.08 -24.88
CA ASN A 295 25.30 0.21 -23.68
C ASN A 295 24.24 -0.91 -23.53
N LEU A 296 23.84 -1.54 -24.63
CA LEU A 296 22.76 -2.53 -24.65
C LEU A 296 23.16 -3.94 -24.17
N GLY A 297 24.45 -4.18 -23.92
CA GLY A 297 24.97 -5.49 -23.52
C GLY A 297 24.55 -6.59 -24.52
N ALA A 298 23.98 -7.69 -24.01
CA ALA A 298 23.53 -8.81 -24.86
C ALA A 298 22.42 -8.44 -25.86
N TYR A 299 21.76 -7.29 -25.71
CA TYR A 299 20.63 -6.87 -26.56
C TYR A 299 21.05 -6.21 -27.87
N PHE A 300 22.34 -5.87 -28.08
CA PHE A 300 22.81 -5.29 -29.36
C PHE A 300 22.38 -6.13 -30.58
N GLY A 301 22.47 -7.47 -30.49
CA GLY A 301 22.07 -8.34 -31.60
C GLY A 301 20.57 -8.31 -31.90
N GLY A 302 19.73 -8.15 -30.87
CA GLY A 302 18.28 -7.99 -31.06
C GLY A 302 17.94 -6.66 -31.70
N PHE A 303 18.63 -5.60 -31.27
CA PHE A 303 18.47 -4.25 -31.82
C PHE A 303 18.87 -4.17 -33.29
N ASP A 304 20.05 -4.70 -33.65
CA ASP A 304 20.55 -4.67 -35.03
C ASP A 304 19.62 -5.43 -35.99
N LYS A 305 19.07 -6.58 -35.55
CA LYS A 305 18.09 -7.35 -36.33
C LYS A 305 16.79 -6.58 -36.55
N ALA A 306 16.31 -5.86 -35.52
CA ALA A 306 15.10 -5.06 -35.61
C ALA A 306 15.26 -3.85 -36.56
N CYS A 307 16.36 -3.07 -36.46
CA CYS A 307 16.58 -1.98 -37.42
C CYS A 307 16.77 -2.53 -38.85
N SER A 308 17.44 -3.68 -39.03
CA SER A 308 17.54 -4.32 -40.36
C SER A 308 16.17 -4.71 -40.92
N ALA A 309 15.28 -5.28 -40.11
CA ALA A 309 13.93 -5.66 -40.54
C ALA A 309 13.06 -4.46 -40.95
N LEU A 310 13.31 -3.28 -40.37
CA LEU A 310 12.59 -2.04 -40.66
C LEU A 310 13.30 -1.13 -41.67
N ASN A 311 14.44 -1.57 -42.22
CA ASN A 311 15.31 -0.76 -43.10
C ASN A 311 15.77 0.57 -42.47
N PHE A 312 16.08 0.53 -41.17
CA PHE A 312 16.67 1.66 -40.46
C PHE A 312 18.19 1.52 -40.32
N ASP A 313 18.91 2.64 -40.34
CA ASP A 313 20.31 2.66 -39.91
C ASP A 313 20.37 2.47 -38.39
N LYS A 314 21.03 1.39 -37.97
CA LYS A 314 21.19 1.00 -36.58
C LYS A 314 21.86 2.07 -35.71
N ASN A 315 22.64 2.98 -36.29
CA ASN A 315 23.36 4.00 -35.53
C ASN A 315 22.56 5.29 -35.33
N SER A 316 21.46 5.49 -36.06
CA SER A 316 20.60 6.67 -35.94
C SER A 316 19.18 6.34 -35.49
N CYS A 317 18.75 5.07 -35.58
CA CYS A 317 17.44 4.63 -35.09
C CYS A 317 17.41 4.47 -33.58
N THR A 318 16.20 4.57 -33.04
CA THR A 318 15.82 4.20 -31.69
C THR A 318 14.65 3.22 -31.72
N GLU A 319 14.35 2.58 -30.59
CA GLU A 319 13.13 1.78 -30.44
C GLU A 319 11.87 2.63 -30.63
N LEU A 320 11.90 3.94 -30.33
CA LEU A 320 10.79 4.86 -30.59
C LEU A 320 10.46 4.94 -32.08
N ASP A 321 11.47 4.99 -32.95
CA ASP A 321 11.25 4.99 -34.41
C ASP A 321 10.57 3.70 -34.88
N TRP A 322 10.88 2.56 -34.23
CA TRP A 322 10.24 1.29 -34.55
C TRP A 322 8.76 1.31 -34.19
N ILE A 323 8.43 1.83 -33.00
CA ILE A 323 7.05 1.99 -32.55
C ILE A 323 6.28 2.86 -33.54
N LEU A 324 6.80 4.05 -33.85
CA LEU A 324 6.13 5.01 -34.73
C LEU A 324 5.96 4.47 -36.16
N LYS A 325 6.89 3.64 -36.64
CA LYS A 325 6.82 3.03 -37.98
C LYS A 325 5.80 1.89 -38.09
N GLN A 326 5.55 1.18 -36.99
CA GLN A 326 4.76 -0.05 -36.96
C GLN A 326 3.34 0.14 -36.41
N SER A 327 2.89 1.38 -36.21
CA SER A 327 1.56 1.68 -35.70
C SER A 327 0.86 2.78 -36.50
N ASN A 328 -0.44 2.64 -36.72
CA ASN A 328 -1.27 3.72 -37.27
C ASN A 328 -1.49 4.83 -36.24
N VAL A 329 -1.82 4.45 -35.00
CA VAL A 329 -1.88 5.37 -33.85
C VAL A 329 -1.02 4.86 -32.70
N THR A 330 -0.15 5.73 -32.17
CA THR A 330 0.70 5.41 -31.02
C THR A 330 0.24 6.15 -29.77
N ILE A 331 0.14 5.45 -28.64
CA ILE A 331 -0.09 6.05 -27.32
C ILE A 331 1.16 5.83 -26.47
N LEU A 332 1.85 6.91 -26.09
CA LEU A 332 3.11 6.88 -25.36
C LEU A 332 2.89 7.36 -23.92
N PHE A 333 3.09 6.49 -22.94
CA PHE A 333 3.09 6.88 -21.52
C PHE A 333 4.50 7.29 -21.11
N TYR A 334 4.70 8.59 -20.90
CA TYR A 334 6.01 9.21 -20.78
C TYR A 334 6.23 9.84 -19.40
N ASP A 335 7.47 9.70 -18.90
CA ASP A 335 7.93 10.28 -17.65
C ASP A 335 9.39 10.69 -17.81
N HIS A 336 9.61 11.99 -18.00
CA HIS A 336 10.95 12.51 -18.28
C HIS A 336 11.95 12.33 -17.13
N ASP A 337 11.46 12.29 -15.89
CA ASP A 337 12.30 12.21 -14.68
C ASP A 337 12.78 10.79 -14.38
N GLN A 338 12.17 9.78 -15.02
CA GLN A 338 12.52 8.36 -14.85
C GLN A 338 13.47 7.82 -15.94
N SER A 339 14.01 8.71 -16.79
CA SER A 339 15.13 8.38 -17.68
C SER A 339 16.42 8.28 -16.86
N ILE A 340 16.93 7.06 -16.70
CA ILE A 340 18.03 6.73 -15.77
C ILE A 340 19.16 5.94 -16.43
N LYS A 341 19.08 5.68 -17.75
CA LYS A 341 20.14 4.99 -18.49
C LYS A 341 20.58 5.79 -19.71
N PRO A 342 21.87 5.76 -20.07
CA PRO A 342 22.33 6.28 -21.36
C PRO A 342 21.71 5.55 -22.56
N SER A 343 21.27 4.31 -22.35
CA SER A 343 20.57 3.54 -23.38
C SER A 343 19.14 4.02 -23.63
N ASP A 344 18.56 4.81 -22.74
CA ASP A 344 17.19 5.32 -22.90
C ASP A 344 17.13 6.30 -24.07
N VAL A 345 15.95 6.40 -24.71
CA VAL A 345 15.69 7.37 -25.77
C VAL A 345 15.88 8.78 -25.19
N PRO A 346 16.66 9.66 -25.86
CA PRO A 346 16.89 11.01 -25.37
C PRO A 346 15.60 11.81 -25.22
N LYS A 347 15.54 12.66 -24.20
CA LYS A 347 14.42 13.59 -23.98
C LYS A 347 14.09 14.42 -25.22
N GLN A 348 15.11 14.80 -26.01
CA GLN A 348 14.93 15.56 -27.24
C GLN A 348 13.98 14.88 -28.24
N ALA A 349 14.01 13.55 -28.37
CA ALA A 349 13.11 12.84 -29.29
C ALA A 349 11.64 12.98 -28.86
N PHE A 350 11.36 12.98 -27.56
CA PHE A 350 10.03 13.25 -27.03
C PHE A 350 9.66 14.74 -27.15
N ASP A 351 10.61 15.65 -26.97
CA ASP A 351 10.38 17.08 -27.18
C ASP A 351 10.02 17.36 -28.66
N GLU A 352 10.70 16.72 -29.62
CA GLU A 352 10.36 16.81 -31.05
C GLU A 352 8.94 16.29 -31.33
N LEU A 353 8.56 15.16 -30.72
CA LEU A 353 7.19 14.64 -30.81
C LEU A 353 6.15 15.63 -30.26
N LYS A 354 6.46 16.35 -29.17
CA LYS A 354 5.55 17.35 -28.59
C LYS A 354 5.28 18.53 -29.52
N HIS A 355 6.21 18.84 -30.43
CA HIS A 355 6.06 19.94 -31.39
C HIS A 355 5.41 19.51 -32.72
N ASP A 356 5.20 18.20 -32.94
CA ASP A 356 4.52 17.70 -34.14
C ASP A 356 2.99 17.90 -34.01
N GLU A 357 2.37 18.53 -35.00
CA GLU A 357 0.93 18.82 -35.04
C GLU A 357 0.05 17.56 -34.97
N LYS A 358 0.60 16.40 -35.35
CA LYS A 358 -0.09 15.09 -35.27
C LYS A 358 -0.05 14.47 -33.88
N THR A 359 0.62 15.11 -32.92
CA THR A 359 0.73 14.65 -31.53
C THR A 359 -0.24 15.40 -30.64
N LYS A 360 -1.10 14.66 -29.93
CA LYS A 360 -1.94 15.21 -28.85
C LYS A 360 -1.29 14.92 -27.51
N ILE A 361 -1.27 15.89 -26.60
CA ILE A 361 -0.65 15.76 -25.28
C ILE A 361 -1.75 15.64 -24.23
N VAL A 362 -1.60 14.66 -23.33
CA VAL A 362 -2.46 14.43 -22.17
C VAL A 362 -1.58 14.50 -20.93
N SER A 363 -1.88 15.40 -19.99
CA SER A 363 -1.06 15.62 -18.80
C SER A 363 -1.75 15.07 -17.55
N LEU A 364 -1.05 14.23 -16.80
CA LEU A 364 -1.47 13.67 -15.51
C LEU A 364 -0.56 14.24 -14.41
N LYS A 365 -1.12 15.04 -13.51
CA LYS A 365 -0.42 15.81 -12.48
C LYS A 365 -0.48 15.17 -11.11
N SER A 366 -1.59 14.53 -10.74
CA SER A 366 -1.77 14.00 -9.39
C SER A 366 -1.03 12.69 -9.17
N GLN A 367 -0.18 12.65 -8.15
CA GLN A 367 0.48 11.44 -7.69
C GLN A 367 -0.36 10.71 -6.64
N PHE A 368 -0.59 9.41 -6.87
CA PHE A 368 -1.43 8.55 -6.02
C PHE A 368 -0.67 7.41 -5.32
N ARG A 369 0.58 7.15 -5.72
CA ARG A 369 1.39 6.03 -5.19
C ARG A 369 1.82 6.26 -3.74
N ALA A 370 2.38 7.43 -3.44
CA ALA A 370 2.85 7.74 -2.10
C ALA A 370 1.70 8.40 -1.34
N LYS A 371 1.37 7.92 -0.14
CA LYS A 371 0.36 8.57 0.72
C LYS A 371 0.73 10.00 1.10
N GLY A 372 1.98 10.40 0.92
CA GLY A 372 2.44 11.79 1.07
C GLY A 372 2.04 12.70 -0.09
N GLY A 373 1.48 12.13 -1.16
CA GLY A 373 0.94 12.80 -2.33
C GLY A 373 1.94 13.73 -3.03
N ASN A 374 1.41 14.74 -3.73
CA ASN A 374 2.21 15.74 -4.43
C ASN A 374 3.11 16.57 -3.49
N GLY A 375 2.78 16.63 -2.20
CA GLY A 375 3.62 17.30 -1.20
C GLY A 375 4.96 16.59 -1.04
N TYR A 376 4.95 15.26 -0.89
CA TYR A 376 6.15 14.45 -0.80
C TYR A 376 6.98 14.49 -2.09
N VAL A 377 6.33 14.39 -3.26
CA VAL A 377 7.03 14.44 -4.56
C VAL A 377 7.80 15.76 -4.73
N ARG A 378 7.16 16.89 -4.44
CA ARG A 378 7.82 18.21 -4.49
C ARG A 378 8.93 18.34 -3.45
N PHE A 379 8.75 17.75 -2.27
CA PHE A 379 9.77 17.72 -1.24
C PHE A 379 11.01 16.98 -1.72
N VAL A 380 10.87 15.76 -2.23
CA VAL A 380 11.98 14.94 -2.76
C VAL A 380 12.70 15.67 -3.90
N ASP A 381 11.95 16.26 -4.83
CA ASP A 381 12.53 17.01 -5.95
C ASP A 381 13.39 18.19 -5.48
N ARG A 382 12.91 18.94 -4.48
CA ARG A 382 13.65 20.06 -3.88
C ARG A 382 14.81 19.58 -3.01
N LEU A 383 14.66 18.47 -2.29
CA LEU A 383 15.70 17.87 -1.46
C LEU A 383 16.93 17.48 -2.29
N LEU A 384 16.71 16.96 -3.49
CA LEU A 384 17.81 16.53 -4.37
C LEU A 384 18.41 17.66 -5.21
N ASN A 385 17.72 18.79 -5.34
CA ASN A 385 18.12 19.93 -6.18
C ASN A 385 18.34 21.23 -5.37
N ASN A 386 18.70 21.13 -4.08
CA ASN A 386 18.96 22.25 -3.18
C ASN A 386 17.83 23.31 -3.06
N GLY A 387 16.59 22.91 -3.29
CA GLY A 387 15.41 23.80 -3.30
C GLY A 387 14.71 23.99 -1.95
N LEU A 388 15.30 23.54 -0.84
CA LEU A 388 14.68 23.53 0.50
C LEU A 388 15.22 24.59 1.48
N GLN A 389 16.10 25.49 1.04
CA GLN A 389 16.64 26.53 1.93
C GLN A 389 15.50 27.32 2.63
N GLY A 390 15.56 27.38 3.96
CA GLY A 390 14.57 28.05 4.81
C GLY A 390 13.23 27.32 5.00
N GLN A 391 13.08 26.08 4.52
CA GLN A 391 11.87 25.28 4.74
C GLN A 391 12.02 24.37 5.96
N ALA A 392 10.91 24.10 6.65
CA ALA A 392 10.85 23.16 7.75
C ALA A 392 10.98 21.71 7.27
N ALA A 393 11.30 20.81 8.21
CA ALA A 393 11.33 19.37 7.94
C ALA A 393 9.98 18.86 7.43
N TYR A 394 10.02 17.87 6.54
CA TYR A 394 8.83 17.27 5.99
C TYR A 394 8.04 16.54 7.07
N GLN A 395 6.73 16.81 7.13
CA GLN A 395 5.80 16.15 8.02
C GLN A 395 4.52 15.78 7.28
N SER A 396 4.03 14.57 7.52
CA SER A 396 2.76 14.10 7.01
C SER A 396 2.13 13.13 8.01
N LYS A 397 0.82 13.26 8.24
CA LYS A 397 0.06 12.28 9.03
C LYS A 397 -0.18 10.98 8.25
N GLN A 398 0.00 10.99 6.94
CA GLN A 398 -0.34 9.88 6.05
C GLN A 398 0.89 9.17 5.48
N TYR A 399 2.09 9.73 5.66
CA TYR A 399 3.33 9.21 5.09
C TYR A 399 4.48 9.33 6.07
N GLU A 400 5.16 8.22 6.30
CA GLU A 400 6.27 8.14 7.23
C GLU A 400 7.59 8.39 6.50
N LEU A 401 8.34 9.41 6.93
CA LEU A 401 9.67 9.71 6.42
C LEU A 401 10.62 9.85 7.59
N LYS A 402 11.64 8.98 7.67
CA LYS A 402 12.61 8.96 8.77
C LYS A 402 14.04 8.84 8.26
N LEU A 403 14.95 9.53 8.93
CA LEU A 403 16.40 9.42 8.73
C LEU A 403 17.00 8.61 9.88
N PHE A 404 17.80 7.59 9.56
CA PHE A 404 18.44 6.72 10.54
C PHE A 404 19.94 7.02 10.64
N ASP A 405 20.45 7.05 11.88
CA ASP A 405 21.89 7.18 12.16
C ASP A 405 22.64 5.86 12.07
N SER A 406 21.93 4.74 12.31
CA SER A 406 22.44 3.36 12.27
C SER A 406 21.78 2.61 11.10
N LEU A 407 22.60 1.96 10.28
CA LEU A 407 22.08 1.12 9.20
C LEU A 407 21.37 -0.11 9.78
N ALA A 408 21.89 -0.69 10.87
CA ALA A 408 21.29 -1.84 11.54
C ALA A 408 19.84 -1.53 11.96
N ASP A 409 19.61 -0.39 12.60
CA ASP A 409 18.28 0.03 13.05
C ASP A 409 17.31 0.19 11.88
N MET A 410 17.79 0.71 10.75
CA MET A 410 16.97 0.83 9.53
C MET A 410 16.64 -0.54 8.93
N VAL A 411 17.59 -1.48 8.94
CA VAL A 411 17.38 -2.85 8.46
C VAL A 411 16.32 -3.55 9.32
N ASP A 412 16.45 -3.48 10.64
CA ASP A 412 15.52 -4.07 11.60
C ASP A 412 14.10 -3.49 11.43
N GLU A 413 13.99 -2.15 11.31
CA GLU A 413 12.70 -1.50 11.06
C GLU A 413 12.09 -1.95 9.73
N ILE A 414 12.88 -2.08 8.65
CA ILE A 414 12.37 -2.58 7.36
C ILE A 414 11.90 -4.04 7.46
N GLN A 415 12.60 -4.89 8.20
CA GLN A 415 12.18 -6.27 8.45
C GLN A 415 10.88 -6.32 9.27
N GLN A 416 10.74 -5.45 10.27
CA GLN A 416 9.50 -5.29 11.02
C GLN A 416 8.34 -4.85 10.11
N ARG A 417 8.52 -3.78 9.32
CA ARG A 417 7.50 -3.33 8.35
C ARG A 417 7.19 -4.37 7.28
N ASN A 418 8.14 -5.23 6.92
CA ASN A 418 7.88 -6.35 6.03
C ASN A 418 7.01 -7.41 6.70
N SER A 419 7.20 -7.67 8.00
CA SER A 419 6.38 -8.62 8.75
C SER A 419 4.96 -8.09 8.97
N GLU A 420 4.79 -6.77 9.12
CA GLU A 420 3.49 -6.13 9.33
C GLU A 420 2.66 -5.94 8.05
N TYR A 421 3.31 -5.66 6.92
CA TYR A 421 2.62 -5.25 5.69
C TYR A 421 3.05 -6.00 4.44
N GLY A 422 4.13 -6.79 4.50
CA GLY A 422 4.81 -7.31 3.32
C GLY A 422 5.42 -6.23 2.42
N LEU A 423 6.20 -6.65 1.43
CA LEU A 423 6.77 -5.78 0.39
C LEU A 423 7.49 -4.53 0.91
N SER A 424 8.22 -4.69 2.01
CA SER A 424 9.13 -3.66 2.53
C SER A 424 10.56 -4.08 2.20
N ARG A 425 11.32 -3.23 1.51
CA ARG A 425 12.63 -3.61 0.93
C ARG A 425 13.70 -2.55 1.12
N LEU A 426 14.95 -3.01 1.22
CA LEU A 426 16.13 -2.17 1.15
C LEU A 426 16.50 -1.91 -0.31
N ILE A 427 16.90 -0.68 -0.62
CA ILE A 427 17.28 -0.24 -1.95
C ILE A 427 18.49 0.69 -1.82
N ALA A 428 19.43 0.59 -2.75
CA ALA A 428 20.55 1.51 -2.82
C ALA A 428 20.84 1.93 -4.27
N GLY A 429 21.55 3.06 -4.40
CA GLY A 429 22.27 3.37 -5.63
C GLY A 429 23.44 2.41 -5.85
N TYR A 430 24.05 2.42 -7.03
CA TYR A 430 25.02 1.38 -7.45
C TYR A 430 26.43 1.63 -6.87
N ALA A 431 26.53 1.77 -5.55
CA ALA A 431 27.72 2.26 -4.83
C ALA A 431 28.77 1.18 -4.51
N TRP A 432 28.43 -0.10 -4.69
CA TRP A 432 29.29 -1.22 -4.35
C TRP A 432 29.48 -2.17 -5.54
N LYS A 433 30.62 -2.86 -5.55
CA LYS A 433 30.86 -3.96 -6.50
C LYS A 433 29.95 -5.14 -6.15
N TRP A 434 29.54 -5.87 -7.18
CA TRP A 434 28.72 -7.06 -7.02
C TRP A 434 29.59 -8.31 -7.04
N ILE A 435 30.14 -8.62 -5.87
CA ILE A 435 31.06 -9.73 -5.60
C ILE A 435 30.27 -11.03 -5.44
N SER A 436 29.12 -10.98 -4.74
CA SER A 436 28.25 -12.12 -4.44
C SER A 436 27.74 -12.86 -5.68
N LYS A 437 27.72 -12.17 -6.83
CA LYS A 437 27.36 -12.72 -8.13
C LYS A 437 28.25 -13.91 -8.56
N ASN A 438 29.52 -13.91 -8.14
CA ASN A 438 30.48 -14.98 -8.47
C ASN A 438 30.85 -15.84 -7.26
N ASP A 439 30.56 -15.37 -6.05
CA ASP A 439 30.81 -16.09 -4.79
C ASP A 439 29.62 -15.89 -3.85
N GLU A 440 28.76 -16.90 -3.76
CA GLU A 440 27.52 -16.83 -2.97
C GLU A 440 27.75 -16.56 -1.49
N ASN A 441 28.95 -16.81 -0.94
CA ASN A 441 29.27 -16.55 0.47
C ASN A 441 29.79 -15.14 0.72
N ALA A 442 30.13 -14.38 -0.34
CA ALA A 442 30.63 -13.02 -0.21
C ALA A 442 29.49 -12.02 0.05
N PHE A 443 29.81 -10.98 0.81
CA PHE A 443 28.94 -9.81 1.02
C PHE A 443 29.37 -8.66 0.11
N ASP A 444 28.39 -7.93 -0.42
CA ASP A 444 28.64 -6.84 -1.36
C ASP A 444 28.75 -5.49 -0.67
N ILE A 445 27.89 -5.28 0.33
CA ILE A 445 27.73 -4.02 1.04
C ILE A 445 28.12 -4.29 2.50
N VAL A 446 29.19 -3.63 2.95
CA VAL A 446 29.67 -3.70 4.32
C VAL A 446 29.75 -2.28 4.85
N ILE A 447 28.91 -1.97 5.82
CA ILE A 447 28.83 -0.66 6.49
C ILE A 447 28.80 -0.95 7.98
N ASP A 448 29.82 -0.52 8.71
CA ASP A 448 30.04 -0.88 10.11
C ASP A 448 29.99 -2.42 10.29
N ASP A 449 29.16 -2.92 11.20
CA ASP A 449 28.97 -4.35 11.46
C ASP A 449 27.89 -5.00 10.56
N VAL A 450 27.22 -4.21 9.71
CA VAL A 450 26.14 -4.69 8.84
C VAL A 450 26.69 -5.19 7.51
N GLN A 451 26.34 -6.44 7.17
CA GLN A 451 26.76 -7.10 5.93
C GLN A 451 25.54 -7.49 5.11
N LEU A 452 25.44 -6.95 3.89
CA LEU A 452 24.31 -7.16 2.99
C LEU A 452 24.78 -7.61 1.61
N LYS A 453 23.88 -8.27 0.88
CA LYS A 453 24.09 -8.70 -0.51
C LYS A 453 23.18 -7.94 -1.45
N TRP A 454 23.65 -7.71 -2.68
CA TRP A 454 22.78 -7.30 -3.78
C TRP A 454 21.77 -8.40 -4.10
N ASN A 455 20.67 -7.99 -4.73
CA ASN A 455 19.58 -8.86 -5.17
C ASN A 455 20.04 -10.15 -5.88
N SER A 456 19.72 -11.34 -5.38
CA SER A 456 20.17 -12.63 -5.97
C SER A 456 19.59 -12.90 -7.38
N THR A 457 18.39 -12.40 -7.65
CA THR A 457 17.70 -12.53 -8.93
C THR A 457 17.47 -11.16 -9.59
N SER A 458 17.56 -11.11 -10.92
CA SER A 458 17.21 -9.91 -11.71
C SER A 458 15.74 -9.89 -12.15
N LEU A 459 15.03 -11.00 -12.00
CA LEU A 459 13.65 -11.17 -12.43
C LEU A 459 12.76 -11.38 -11.21
N ASP A 460 11.75 -10.53 -11.04
CA ASP A 460 10.72 -10.68 -10.00
C ASP A 460 11.30 -10.69 -8.56
N TRP A 461 12.46 -10.04 -8.36
CA TRP A 461 13.18 -10.01 -7.09
C TRP A 461 12.32 -9.57 -5.91
N ILE A 462 11.49 -8.56 -6.11
CA ILE A 462 10.65 -7.97 -5.05
C ILE A 462 9.72 -9.01 -4.41
N ASN A 463 9.31 -10.02 -5.18
CA ASN A 463 8.43 -11.09 -4.73
C ASN A 463 9.19 -12.35 -4.28
N ALA A 464 10.52 -12.36 -4.31
CA ALA A 464 11.32 -13.49 -3.82
C ALA A 464 11.33 -13.52 -2.28
N GLU A 465 11.29 -14.71 -1.69
CA GLU A 465 11.18 -14.89 -0.23
C GLU A 465 12.32 -14.21 0.54
N ASP A 466 13.57 -14.39 0.10
CA ASP A 466 14.76 -13.81 0.77
C ASP A 466 15.03 -12.34 0.43
N SER A 467 14.23 -11.71 -0.45
CA SER A 467 14.51 -10.36 -0.94
C SER A 467 14.47 -9.26 0.14
N VAL A 468 13.86 -9.54 1.31
CA VAL A 468 13.88 -8.64 2.47
C VAL A 468 15.28 -8.50 3.09
N ASN A 469 16.11 -9.53 2.98
CA ASN A 469 17.48 -9.57 3.52
C ASN A 469 18.54 -9.11 2.49
N GLU A 470 18.08 -8.75 1.29
CA GLU A 470 18.92 -8.29 0.19
C GLU A 470 18.66 -6.81 -0.10
N VAL A 471 19.61 -6.18 -0.79
CA VAL A 471 19.48 -4.80 -1.27
C VAL A 471 19.15 -4.81 -2.75
N GLY A 472 18.04 -4.16 -3.09
CA GLY A 472 17.63 -3.95 -4.47
C GLY A 472 18.43 -2.82 -5.12
N CYS A 473 18.75 -2.98 -6.40
CA CYS A 473 19.20 -1.86 -7.21
C CYS A 473 18.02 -1.23 -7.96
N ILE A 474 18.24 -0.06 -8.57
CA ILE A 474 17.23 0.61 -9.38
C ILE A 474 16.66 -0.28 -10.51
N HIS A 475 17.47 -1.18 -11.07
CA HIS A 475 17.04 -2.04 -12.19
C HIS A 475 16.04 -3.11 -11.79
N THR A 476 16.02 -3.53 -10.51
CA THR A 476 15.10 -4.54 -10.00
C THR A 476 13.89 -3.96 -9.30
N THR A 477 13.95 -2.68 -8.89
CA THR A 477 12.86 -1.97 -8.19
C THR A 477 11.99 -1.12 -9.11
N GLN A 478 12.42 -0.91 -10.36
CA GLN A 478 11.69 -0.09 -11.33
C GLN A 478 10.35 -0.72 -11.73
N GLY A 479 9.31 0.11 -11.77
CA GLY A 479 7.94 -0.28 -12.13
C GLY A 479 7.10 -0.81 -10.97
N TYR A 480 7.72 -1.11 -9.82
CA TYR A 480 7.03 -1.66 -8.66
C TYR A 480 6.73 -0.62 -7.59
N ASP A 481 5.72 -0.92 -6.78
CA ASP A 481 5.31 -0.17 -5.60
C ASP A 481 5.57 -1.02 -4.35
N LEU A 482 6.24 -0.43 -3.35
CA LEU A 482 6.60 -1.06 -2.08
C LEU A 482 5.75 -0.44 -0.95
N ASN A 483 5.43 -1.22 0.08
CA ASN A 483 4.73 -0.64 1.24
C ASN A 483 5.64 0.32 1.99
N TYR A 484 6.87 -0.13 2.30
CA TYR A 484 7.95 0.71 2.81
C TYR A 484 9.24 0.49 2.01
N SER A 485 10.06 1.53 1.90
CA SER A 485 11.38 1.44 1.26
C SER A 485 12.47 2.02 2.15
N GLY A 486 13.50 1.22 2.44
CA GLY A 486 14.71 1.70 3.11
C GLY A 486 15.76 2.05 2.07
N ILE A 487 16.12 3.33 1.97
CA ILE A 487 17.00 3.87 0.94
C ILE A 487 18.37 4.16 1.54
N ILE A 488 19.39 3.47 1.03
CA ILE A 488 20.78 3.67 1.40
C ILE A 488 21.41 4.62 0.36
N PHE A 489 21.78 5.82 0.81
CA PHE A 489 22.66 6.71 0.07
C PHE A 489 24.10 6.23 0.26
N GLY A 490 24.65 5.63 -0.81
CA GLY A 490 25.98 5.03 -0.80
C GLY A 490 27.12 6.02 -0.98
N HIS A 491 28.32 5.51 -1.19
CA HIS A 491 29.55 6.31 -1.30
C HIS A 491 29.71 7.06 -2.63
N GLU A 492 28.81 6.87 -3.60
CA GLU A 492 28.78 7.59 -4.86
C GLU A 492 28.12 8.96 -4.77
N ILE A 493 27.47 9.27 -3.64
CA ILE A 493 26.74 10.52 -3.41
C ILE A 493 27.11 11.09 -2.04
N GLY A 494 27.34 12.40 -1.97
CA GLY A 494 27.66 13.11 -0.73
C GLY A 494 27.18 14.56 -0.77
N TYR A 495 27.57 15.34 0.22
CA TYR A 495 27.24 16.77 0.27
C TYR A 495 28.49 17.62 0.52
N ASP A 496 28.68 18.66 -0.29
CA ASP A 496 29.74 19.63 -0.09
C ASP A 496 29.21 20.82 0.74
N PRO A 497 29.65 21.01 1.99
CA PRO A 497 29.19 22.10 2.85
C PRO A 497 29.67 23.48 2.39
N ILE A 498 30.70 23.57 1.55
CA ILE A 498 31.23 24.84 1.03
C ILE A 498 30.36 25.34 -0.12
N THR A 499 30.11 24.48 -1.12
CA THR A 499 29.25 24.85 -2.26
C THR A 499 27.76 24.74 -1.93
N GLN A 500 27.41 24.08 -0.81
CA GLN A 500 26.05 23.75 -0.41
C GLN A 500 25.30 22.96 -1.47
N GLU A 501 25.97 21.95 -2.03
CA GLU A 501 25.36 21.09 -3.03
C GLU A 501 25.63 19.61 -2.78
N ILE A 502 24.68 18.78 -3.20
CA ILE A 502 24.92 17.35 -3.39
C ILE A 502 25.98 17.17 -4.48
N VAL A 503 26.99 16.35 -4.19
CA VAL A 503 28.09 16.00 -5.10
C VAL A 503 28.10 14.50 -5.37
N ILE A 504 28.66 14.12 -6.52
CA ILE A 504 28.74 12.73 -6.98
C ILE A 504 30.20 12.31 -7.13
N TYR A 505 30.51 11.11 -6.66
CA TYR A 505 31.83 10.49 -6.74
C TYR A 505 31.80 9.35 -7.78
N GLU A 506 32.22 9.65 -9.01
CA GLU A 506 32.19 8.71 -10.15
C GLU A 506 32.94 7.39 -9.89
N ASP A 507 34.05 7.46 -9.17
CA ASP A 507 34.89 6.29 -8.83
C ASP A 507 34.14 5.27 -7.96
N ASN A 508 33.15 5.74 -7.19
CA ASN A 508 32.31 4.92 -6.32
C ASN A 508 31.01 4.47 -6.98
N TYR A 509 30.74 4.87 -8.23
CA TYR A 509 29.58 4.40 -8.98
C TYR A 509 29.95 3.20 -9.87
N PHE A 510 29.38 2.02 -9.59
CA PHE A 510 29.79 0.75 -10.22
C PHE A 510 28.85 0.24 -11.33
N ASP A 511 27.81 1.01 -11.71
CA ASP A 511 27.00 0.66 -12.89
C ASP A 511 27.77 0.98 -14.18
N LYS A 512 28.49 -0.01 -14.69
CA LYS A 512 29.27 0.10 -15.93
C LYS A 512 28.42 0.55 -17.11
N ASN A 513 27.20 0.03 -17.27
CA ASN A 513 26.34 0.40 -18.39
C ASN A 513 25.70 1.78 -18.18
N GLY A 514 25.51 2.17 -16.92
CA GLY A 514 25.05 3.49 -16.51
C GLY A 514 26.08 4.59 -16.76
N LYS A 515 27.39 4.33 -16.61
CA LYS A 515 28.42 5.38 -16.69
C LYS A 515 29.33 5.38 -17.93
N ASN A 516 29.62 4.24 -18.55
CA ASN A 516 30.71 4.12 -19.55
C ASN A 516 30.59 5.06 -20.77
N SER A 517 29.39 5.52 -21.12
CA SER A 517 29.16 6.41 -22.25
C SER A 517 28.98 7.88 -21.85
N ILE A 518 28.90 8.19 -20.56
CA ILE A 518 28.73 9.55 -20.06
C ILE A 518 30.11 10.17 -19.92
N LYS A 519 30.33 11.33 -20.55
CA LYS A 519 31.59 12.07 -20.47
C LYS A 519 31.49 13.35 -19.66
N ASP A 520 30.28 13.90 -19.53
CA ASP A 520 30.03 15.10 -18.74
C ASP A 520 29.67 14.71 -17.29
N PRO A 521 30.46 15.11 -16.29
CA PRO A 521 30.13 14.88 -14.88
C PRO A 521 28.77 15.44 -14.46
N LYS A 522 28.27 16.51 -15.10
CA LYS A 522 26.94 17.06 -14.81
C LYS A 522 25.82 16.13 -15.25
N GLU A 523 25.98 15.50 -16.41
CA GLU A 523 25.03 14.50 -16.92
C GLU A 523 24.99 13.29 -15.98
N LEU A 524 26.15 12.81 -15.52
CA LEU A 524 26.22 11.72 -14.54
C LEU A 524 25.55 12.11 -13.22
N LYS A 525 25.76 13.35 -12.74
CA LYS A 525 25.09 13.89 -11.55
C LYS A 525 23.58 13.84 -11.72
N THR A 526 23.04 14.36 -12.83
CA THR A 526 21.60 14.31 -13.10
C THR A 526 21.06 12.87 -13.13
N PHE A 527 21.78 11.93 -13.74
CA PHE A 527 21.36 10.52 -13.77
C PHE A 527 21.28 9.90 -12.37
N ILE A 528 22.29 10.11 -11.53
CA ILE A 528 22.29 9.54 -10.17
C ILE A 528 21.22 10.20 -9.31
N LEU A 529 21.01 11.53 -9.41
CA LEU A 529 19.90 12.20 -8.74
C LEU A 529 18.53 11.67 -9.19
N ASN A 530 18.33 11.39 -10.49
CA ASN A 530 17.11 10.78 -10.99
C ASN A 530 16.90 9.35 -10.46
N ILE A 531 17.98 8.58 -10.28
CA ILE A 531 17.91 7.27 -9.61
C ILE A 531 17.40 7.43 -8.17
N TYR A 532 18.01 8.32 -7.38
CA TYR A 532 17.58 8.57 -6.00
C TYR A 532 16.15 9.11 -5.91
N LYS A 533 15.77 10.06 -6.78
CA LYS A 533 14.39 10.55 -6.92
C LYS A 533 13.43 9.39 -7.19
N THR A 534 13.80 8.49 -8.09
CA THR A 534 12.96 7.35 -8.47
C THR A 534 12.78 6.37 -7.33
N ILE A 535 13.82 6.05 -6.55
CA ILE A 535 13.73 5.07 -5.44
C ILE A 535 13.07 5.66 -4.20
N LEU A 536 13.27 6.95 -3.88
CA LEU A 536 12.61 7.63 -2.76
C LEU A 536 11.09 7.64 -2.91
N LEU A 537 10.59 7.67 -4.15
CA LEU A 537 9.15 7.69 -4.47
C LEU A 537 8.53 6.29 -4.60
N ARG A 538 9.20 5.22 -4.18
CA ARG A 538 8.70 3.83 -4.27
C ARG A 538 7.83 3.42 -3.10
N GLY A 539 8.05 3.98 -1.92
CA GLY A 539 7.25 3.71 -0.73
C GLY A 539 5.82 4.25 -0.87
N ILE A 540 4.82 3.41 -0.55
CA ILE A 540 3.41 3.81 -0.47
C ILE A 540 3.12 4.44 0.88
N LYS A 541 3.55 3.78 1.96
CA LYS A 541 3.28 4.17 3.36
C LYS A 541 4.43 4.97 3.96
N GLY A 542 5.67 4.65 3.60
CA GLY A 542 6.82 5.40 4.10
C GLY A 542 8.14 5.09 3.41
N THR A 543 9.09 5.99 3.61
CA THR A 543 10.49 5.87 3.17
C THR A 543 11.42 6.11 4.35
N TYR A 544 12.36 5.19 4.54
CA TYR A 544 13.44 5.34 5.51
C TYR A 544 14.74 5.62 4.78
N ILE A 545 15.58 6.47 5.35
CA ILE A 545 16.81 6.94 4.71
C ILE A 545 17.98 6.67 5.65
N TYR A 546 19.07 6.15 5.08
CA TYR A 546 20.38 6.12 5.71
C TYR A 546 21.40 6.71 4.72
N ALA A 547 22.34 7.53 5.22
CA ALA A 547 23.40 8.12 4.40
C ALA A 547 24.78 7.77 4.95
N CYS A 548 25.63 7.22 4.06
CA CYS A 548 27.01 6.86 4.39
C CYS A 548 27.90 8.10 4.59
N ASP A 549 27.66 9.16 3.81
CA ASP A 549 28.39 10.43 3.92
C ASP A 549 27.84 11.27 5.08
N ALA A 550 28.72 11.71 5.99
CA ALA A 550 28.33 12.44 7.19
C ALA A 550 27.73 13.82 6.86
N HIS A 551 28.31 14.55 5.90
CA HIS A 551 27.79 15.85 5.50
C HIS A 551 26.43 15.75 4.80
N LEU A 552 26.22 14.69 4.00
CA LEU A 552 24.91 14.41 3.43
C LEU A 552 23.89 14.07 4.51
N ARG A 553 24.29 13.30 5.54
CA ARG A 553 23.42 13.03 6.70
C ARG A 553 23.02 14.31 7.42
N ASP A 554 23.97 15.21 7.69
CA ASP A 554 23.72 16.50 8.32
C ASP A 554 22.77 17.38 7.48
N TYR A 555 22.95 17.36 6.15
CA TYR A 555 22.04 18.03 5.22
C TYR A 555 20.63 17.44 5.29
N LEU A 556 20.50 16.12 5.22
CA LEU A 556 19.21 15.43 5.26
C LEU A 556 18.49 15.65 6.59
N ALA A 557 19.21 15.65 7.72
CA ALA A 557 18.66 15.83 9.06
C ALA A 557 17.98 17.21 9.27
N GLN A 558 18.33 18.21 8.46
CA GLN A 558 17.65 19.52 8.48
C GLN A 558 16.21 19.43 7.95
N TYR A 559 15.93 18.46 7.08
CA TYR A 559 14.71 18.39 6.29
C TYR A 559 13.92 17.08 6.49
N VAL A 560 14.55 16.06 7.05
CA VAL A 560 13.97 14.74 7.32
C VAL A 560 14.00 14.50 8.83
N PRO A 561 12.87 14.18 9.46
CA PRO A 561 12.84 13.81 10.86
C PRO A 561 13.78 12.65 11.16
N LEU A 562 14.65 12.79 12.16
CA LEU A 562 15.45 11.69 12.66
C LEU A 562 14.52 10.62 13.24
N ALA A 563 14.80 9.36 12.93
CA ALA A 563 14.24 8.24 13.65
C ALA A 563 14.66 8.41 15.11
N THR A 564 13.68 8.60 16.01
CA THR A 564 13.96 8.38 17.42
C THR A 564 14.48 6.95 17.50
N PRO A 565 15.67 6.71 18.09
CA PRO A 565 16.13 5.35 18.28
C PRO A 565 14.99 4.63 18.96
N VAL A 566 14.51 3.56 18.32
CA VAL A 566 13.78 2.54 19.05
C VAL A 566 14.81 2.12 20.08
N ILE A 567 14.71 2.63 21.31
CA ILE A 567 15.29 1.94 22.44
C ILE A 567 14.64 0.58 22.29
N ALA A 568 15.42 -0.37 21.77
CA ALA A 568 14.96 -1.70 21.41
C ALA A 568 13.92 -2.07 22.44
N SER A 569 12.66 -2.20 22.04
CA SER A 569 11.62 -2.69 22.94
C SER A 569 12.23 -3.95 23.51
N ASN A 570 12.60 -3.85 24.78
CA ASN A 570 13.68 -4.66 25.32
C ASN A 570 13.41 -6.12 25.00
N ASN A 571 14.43 -6.87 24.59
CA ASN A 571 14.38 -8.33 24.60
C ASN A 571 14.01 -8.75 26.02
N ILE A 572 12.70 -8.86 26.27
CA ILE A 572 12.16 -9.60 27.39
C ILE A 572 12.20 -11.02 26.86
N ASP A 573 13.16 -11.81 27.35
CA ASP A 573 13.26 -13.23 27.03
C ASP A 573 11.91 -13.89 27.34
N THR A 574 11.10 -14.10 26.31
CA THR A 574 9.91 -14.94 26.41
C THR A 574 10.42 -16.37 26.56
N LEU A 575 10.15 -16.96 27.72
CA LEU A 575 10.58 -18.33 27.99
C LEU A 575 9.73 -19.29 27.13
N PRO A 576 10.34 -20.26 26.44
CA PRO A 576 9.62 -21.38 25.86
C PRO A 576 8.69 -22.01 26.91
N ILE A 577 7.46 -22.39 26.52
CA ILE A 577 6.41 -22.91 27.44
C ILE A 577 6.91 -24.06 28.33
N ASP A 578 7.82 -24.89 27.81
CA ASP A 578 8.45 -26.01 28.51
C ASP A 578 9.40 -25.59 29.65
N GLN A 579 9.80 -24.32 29.71
CA GLN A 579 10.70 -23.75 30.72
C GLN A 579 9.98 -22.86 31.73
N VAL A 580 8.68 -22.58 31.52
CA VAL A 580 7.88 -21.73 32.40
C VAL A 580 7.52 -22.49 33.69
N ARG A 581 7.92 -21.91 34.84
CA ARG A 581 7.43 -22.27 36.17
C ARG A 581 6.65 -21.07 36.74
N PRO A 582 5.31 -21.08 36.62
CA PRO A 582 4.46 -19.96 37.02
C PRO A 582 4.78 -19.40 38.40
N PHE A 583 5.12 -18.11 38.46
CA PHE A 583 5.45 -17.38 39.68
C PHE A 583 6.69 -17.86 40.44
N GLU A 584 7.49 -18.77 39.85
CA GLU A 584 8.81 -19.16 40.36
C GLU A 584 9.93 -18.51 39.53
N ASN A 585 9.86 -18.63 38.20
CA ASN A 585 10.83 -18.03 37.27
C ASN A 585 10.19 -17.08 36.24
N ALA A 586 8.86 -17.03 36.16
CA ALA A 586 8.13 -16.20 35.21
C ALA A 586 6.88 -15.59 35.83
N ILE A 587 6.41 -14.48 35.26
CA ILE A 587 5.14 -13.84 35.60
C ILE A 587 4.24 -13.81 34.36
N PRO A 588 2.91 -13.75 34.54
CA PRO A 588 1.99 -13.64 33.42
C PRO A 588 2.16 -12.29 32.71
N LEU A 589 2.35 -12.34 31.40
CA LEU A 589 2.18 -11.24 30.47
C LEU A 589 0.78 -11.35 29.90
N TYR A 590 -0.11 -10.48 30.35
CA TYR A 590 -1.40 -10.39 29.72
C TYR A 590 -1.26 -9.59 28.43
N ALA A 591 -1.80 -10.14 27.34
CA ALA A 591 -2.16 -9.38 26.15
C ALA A 591 -3.35 -8.46 26.46
N LEU A 592 -3.20 -7.62 27.49
CA LEU A 592 -4.02 -6.44 27.66
C LEU A 592 -3.50 -5.45 26.62
N ASP A 593 -3.82 -5.69 25.34
CA ASP A 593 -3.86 -4.61 24.38
C ASP A 593 -4.96 -3.68 24.91
N ALA A 594 -4.56 -2.66 25.67
CA ALA A 594 -5.44 -1.54 25.88
C ALA A 594 -5.53 -0.82 24.53
N ALA A 595 -6.29 -1.39 23.59
CA ALA A 595 -6.90 -0.74 22.45
C ALA A 595 -7.91 -1.64 21.70
N ALA A 596 -9.05 -1.03 21.36
CA ALA A 596 -9.87 -1.29 20.17
C ALA A 596 -10.58 -2.65 20.00
N GLY A 597 -11.90 -2.64 20.24
CA GLY A 597 -12.86 -3.52 19.58
C GLY A 597 -13.87 -4.15 20.52
N GLY A 598 -15.17 -3.91 20.30
CA GLY A 598 -16.22 -4.25 21.24
C GLY A 598 -16.40 -5.76 21.50
N PHE A 599 -16.81 -6.06 22.74
CA PHE A 599 -17.30 -7.35 23.24
C PHE A 599 -16.38 -8.54 23.01
N SER A 600 -15.37 -8.68 23.86
CA SER A 600 -15.03 -10.01 24.37
C SER A 600 -15.96 -10.35 25.53
N GLU A 601 -16.71 -11.45 25.41
CA GLU A 601 -17.21 -12.19 26.58
C GLU A 601 -16.06 -12.48 27.55
N PRO A 602 -16.31 -12.73 28.86
CA PRO A 602 -15.26 -12.92 29.85
C PRO A 602 -14.28 -13.99 29.37
N GLN A 603 -13.09 -13.56 28.93
CA GLN A 603 -12.06 -14.46 28.47
C GLN A 603 -11.70 -15.35 29.65
N THR A 604 -11.93 -16.65 29.47
CA THR A 604 -11.36 -17.68 30.32
C THR A 604 -9.84 -17.53 30.20
N ILE A 605 -9.15 -17.41 31.33
CA ILE A 605 -7.71 -17.15 31.45
C ILE A 605 -6.93 -18.39 30.94
N GLU A 606 -6.97 -18.67 29.63
CA GLU A 606 -6.35 -19.86 29.04
C GLU A 606 -5.18 -19.51 28.10
N ASP A 607 -5.11 -18.30 27.52
CA ASP A 607 -3.97 -17.84 26.71
C ASP A 607 -3.22 -16.69 27.41
N VAL A 608 -2.31 -17.04 28.31
CA VAL A 608 -1.43 -16.08 29.00
C VAL A 608 0.02 -16.39 28.64
N ASP A 609 0.69 -15.44 27.99
CA ASP A 609 2.13 -15.52 27.76
C ASP A 609 2.89 -15.34 29.08
N TRP A 610 4.10 -15.89 29.18
CA TRP A 610 4.91 -15.82 30.40
C TRP A 610 6.26 -15.18 30.12
N ILE A 611 6.63 -14.20 30.94
CA ILE A 611 7.91 -13.50 30.80
C ILE A 611 8.81 -13.72 32.01
N ALA A 612 10.10 -13.91 31.75
CA ALA A 612 11.12 -13.88 32.80
C ALA A 612 11.35 -12.42 33.27
N LEU A 613 11.64 -12.25 34.56
CA LEU A 613 12.03 -10.94 35.11
C LEU A 613 13.57 -10.80 35.04
N PRO A 614 14.11 -9.76 34.38
CA PRO A 614 15.55 -9.62 34.17
C PRO A 614 16.38 -9.16 35.39
N ASP A 615 15.76 -8.80 36.53
CA ASP A 615 16.42 -8.22 37.71
C ASP A 615 16.23 -9.06 39.00
N GLU A 616 16.89 -8.70 40.12
CA GLU A 616 16.82 -9.30 41.49
C GLU A 616 15.40 -9.44 42.11
N GLN A 617 14.36 -9.12 41.34
CA GLN A 617 12.97 -9.14 41.72
C GLN A 617 12.39 -10.55 41.54
N LYS A 618 12.06 -11.22 42.65
CA LYS A 618 11.47 -12.56 42.60
C LYS A 618 10.05 -12.51 41.98
N PRO A 619 9.75 -13.35 40.98
CA PRO A 619 8.39 -13.57 40.53
C PRO A 619 7.46 -13.86 41.72
N SER A 620 6.23 -13.36 41.66
CA SER A 620 5.24 -13.58 42.70
C SER A 620 3.83 -13.55 42.13
N LYS A 621 2.88 -14.18 42.84
CA LYS A 621 1.46 -14.23 42.44
C LYS A 621 0.77 -12.85 42.39
N ASP A 622 1.41 -11.86 42.99
CA ASP A 622 0.95 -10.48 43.03
C ASP A 622 1.47 -9.66 41.84
N LEU A 623 2.38 -10.19 41.02
CA LEU A 623 2.97 -9.50 39.88
C LEU A 623 2.39 -9.98 38.56
N PHE A 624 2.24 -9.06 37.61
CA PHE A 624 1.90 -9.33 36.22
C PHE A 624 2.44 -8.23 35.32
N ALA A 625 2.54 -8.50 34.02
CA ALA A 625 2.93 -7.51 33.03
C ALA A 625 1.82 -7.29 31.99
N CYS A 626 1.78 -6.09 31.41
CA CYS A 626 1.01 -5.81 30.22
C CYS A 626 1.70 -4.79 29.33
N ARG A 627 1.36 -4.81 28.04
CA ARG A 627 1.78 -3.80 27.08
C ARG A 627 0.92 -2.55 27.27
N VAL A 628 1.57 -1.39 27.41
CA VAL A 628 0.90 -0.10 27.49
C VAL A 628 1.02 0.58 26.14
N VAL A 629 -0.11 1.02 25.59
CA VAL A 629 -0.21 1.75 24.33
C VAL A 629 -0.85 3.12 24.60
N GLY A 630 -0.36 4.16 23.94
CA GLY A 630 -0.82 5.54 24.08
C GLY A 630 0.23 6.49 24.66
N GLU A 631 0.09 7.78 24.32
CA GLU A 631 1.04 8.84 24.64
C GLU A 631 0.65 9.67 25.88
N SER A 632 -0.51 9.37 26.49
CA SER A 632 -1.01 10.05 27.70
C SER A 632 -0.11 9.91 28.95
N MET A 633 0.86 8.99 28.94
CA MET A 633 1.82 8.75 30.03
C MET A 633 3.30 8.89 29.60
N ASN A 634 3.58 9.47 28.44
CA ASN A 634 4.90 9.44 27.77
C ASN A 634 6.08 10.08 28.54
N ARG A 635 5.83 10.85 29.60
CA ARG A 635 6.91 11.32 30.49
C ARG A 635 7.49 10.23 31.38
N VAL A 636 6.72 9.16 31.63
CA VAL A 636 7.12 8.06 32.53
C VAL A 636 7.14 6.73 31.79
N ILE A 637 6.14 6.47 30.94
CA ILE A 637 5.93 5.24 30.18
C ILE A 637 5.82 5.60 28.70
N THR A 638 6.80 5.20 27.89
CA THR A 638 6.77 5.39 26.43
C THR A 638 5.75 4.48 25.77
N ASP A 639 5.16 4.91 24.66
CA ASP A 639 4.23 4.08 23.89
C ASP A 639 4.84 2.72 23.53
N GLY A 640 4.02 1.66 23.57
CA GLY A 640 4.42 0.27 23.33
C GLY A 640 5.21 -0.41 24.45
N SER A 641 5.44 0.24 25.59
CA SER A 641 6.22 -0.33 26.71
C SER A 641 5.53 -1.52 27.38
N ILE A 642 6.30 -2.56 27.71
CA ILE A 642 5.83 -3.63 28.61
C ILE A 642 6.07 -3.18 30.06
N CYS A 643 4.99 -3.03 30.81
CA CYS A 643 5.00 -2.50 32.16
C CYS A 643 4.72 -3.61 33.18
N LEU A 644 5.49 -3.62 34.27
CA LEU A 644 5.28 -4.49 35.43
C LEU A 644 4.29 -3.84 36.39
N PHE A 645 3.28 -4.58 36.81
CA PHE A 645 2.27 -4.18 37.77
C PHE A 645 2.24 -5.13 38.96
N LYS A 646 1.88 -4.56 40.12
CA LYS A 646 1.49 -5.31 41.31
C LYS A 646 -0.03 -5.24 41.45
N LYS A 647 -0.70 -6.38 41.64
CA LYS A 647 -2.13 -6.47 41.91
C LYS A 647 -2.51 -5.58 43.08
N ASP A 648 -3.62 -4.87 42.93
CA ASP A 648 -4.12 -3.99 43.97
C ASP A 648 -4.60 -4.81 45.19
N SER A 649 -3.97 -4.60 46.34
CA SER A 649 -4.29 -5.27 47.61
C SER A 649 -5.03 -4.36 48.60
N GLY A 650 -5.49 -3.19 48.14
CA GLY A 650 -6.06 -2.13 48.99
C GLY A 650 -5.00 -1.25 49.65
N GLY A 651 -5.40 -0.01 50.00
CA GLY A 651 -4.54 1.02 50.59
C GLY A 651 -4.68 2.38 49.90
N SER A 652 -3.84 3.35 50.27
CA SER A 652 -3.80 4.64 49.56
C SER A 652 -3.13 4.48 48.19
N ARG A 653 -3.79 5.02 47.17
CA ARG A 653 -3.36 5.03 45.76
C ARG A 653 -2.99 6.43 45.28
N ASN A 654 -3.16 7.45 46.14
CA ASN A 654 -2.86 8.84 45.79
C ASN A 654 -1.39 9.01 45.40
N GLY A 655 -1.14 9.58 44.22
CA GLY A 655 0.18 9.82 43.63
C GLY A 655 0.83 8.59 42.99
N LYS A 656 0.11 7.46 42.87
CA LYS A 656 0.62 6.26 42.19
C LYS A 656 0.07 6.18 40.77
N ILE A 657 0.87 5.68 39.84
CA ILE A 657 0.41 5.28 38.52
C ILE A 657 -0.32 3.94 38.64
N VAL A 658 -1.54 3.87 38.13
CA VAL A 658 -2.42 2.72 38.28
C VAL A 658 -2.98 2.28 36.93
N LEU A 659 -3.16 0.97 36.78
CA LEU A 659 -3.97 0.38 35.73
C LEU A 659 -5.40 0.27 36.25
N VAL A 660 -6.32 0.92 35.55
CA VAL A 660 -7.71 1.08 35.95
C VAL A 660 -8.61 0.45 34.90
N GLU A 661 -9.54 -0.38 35.36
CA GLU A 661 -10.64 -0.92 34.58
C GLU A 661 -11.88 -0.05 34.79
N HIS A 662 -12.53 0.33 33.69
CA HIS A 662 -13.76 1.12 33.69
C HIS A 662 -14.85 0.37 32.92
N THR A 663 -16.07 0.36 33.45
CA THR A 663 -17.18 -0.41 32.86
C THR A 663 -17.92 0.32 31.73
N ASN A 664 -17.96 1.67 31.75
CA ASN A 664 -18.76 2.48 30.82
C ASN A 664 -18.02 3.64 30.09
N ILE A 665 -16.70 3.77 30.24
CA ILE A 665 -15.91 4.85 29.63
C ILE A 665 -14.77 4.18 28.87
N TYR A 666 -14.65 4.50 27.59
CA TYR A 666 -13.56 4.04 26.74
C TYR A 666 -12.46 5.10 26.75
N ASP A 667 -11.21 4.67 26.81
CA ASP A 667 -10.07 5.56 26.64
C ASP A 667 -10.07 6.12 25.20
N GLU A 668 -10.07 7.44 25.02
CA GLU A 668 -10.27 8.08 23.69
C GLU A 668 -9.12 7.82 22.71
N GLU A 669 -7.93 7.50 23.23
CA GLU A 669 -6.73 7.23 22.45
C GLU A 669 -6.71 5.78 21.95
N THR A 670 -7.28 4.86 22.73
CA THR A 670 -7.14 3.42 22.47
C THR A 670 -8.46 2.69 22.24
N GLY A 671 -9.59 3.18 22.75
CA GLY A 671 -10.90 2.52 22.69
C GLY A 671 -11.03 1.33 23.65
N SER A 672 -10.14 1.22 24.65
CA SER A 672 -10.12 0.15 25.67
C SER A 672 -10.94 0.50 26.91
N CYS A 673 -11.42 -0.53 27.63
CA CYS A 673 -11.99 -0.40 28.98
C CYS A 673 -10.92 -0.28 30.08
N TYR A 674 -9.63 -0.32 29.72
CA TYR A 674 -8.51 -0.11 30.63
C TYR A 674 -7.77 1.18 30.30
N THR A 675 -7.43 1.96 31.32
CA THR A 675 -6.56 3.14 31.18
C THR A 675 -5.48 3.14 32.25
N ILE A 676 -4.35 3.75 31.94
CA ILE A 676 -3.25 3.97 32.87
C ILE A 676 -3.06 5.46 33.13
N LYS A 677 -3.14 5.86 34.40
CA LYS A 677 -3.07 7.26 34.82
C LYS A 677 -2.51 7.37 36.24
N GLU A 678 -2.04 8.56 36.63
CA GLU A 678 -1.74 8.83 38.03
C GLU A 678 -3.04 9.03 38.82
N TYR A 679 -3.21 8.28 39.92
CA TYR A 679 -4.42 8.31 40.73
C TYR A 679 -4.37 9.37 41.82
N GLN A 680 -5.42 10.16 41.95
CA GLN A 680 -5.67 11.03 43.10
C GLN A 680 -7.13 10.89 43.55
N SER A 681 -7.38 10.87 44.86
CA SER A 681 -8.73 10.82 45.43
C SER A 681 -8.88 11.80 46.58
N GLN A 682 -10.05 12.42 46.64
CA GLN A 682 -10.48 13.28 47.75
C GLN A 682 -11.57 12.56 48.55
N LYS A 683 -11.49 12.67 49.88
CA LYS A 683 -12.45 12.06 50.82
C LYS A 683 -13.12 13.16 51.63
N ALA A 684 -14.45 13.13 51.72
CA ALA A 684 -15.21 13.92 52.68
C ALA A 684 -15.78 13.02 53.77
N GLU A 685 -15.61 13.41 55.04
CA GLU A 685 -16.23 12.74 56.18
C GLU A 685 -17.71 13.12 56.30
N LYS A 686 -18.60 12.13 56.29
CA LYS A 686 -20.01 12.29 56.67
C LYS A 686 -20.44 11.10 57.54
N GLY A 687 -20.23 11.21 58.86
CA GLY A 687 -20.63 10.19 59.86
C GLY A 687 -19.86 8.87 59.79
N ASP A 688 -20.43 7.79 60.34
CA ASP A 688 -19.80 6.47 60.55
C ASP A 688 -19.51 5.63 59.27
N SER A 689 -19.55 6.23 58.07
CA SER A 689 -19.20 5.56 56.81
C SER A 689 -18.38 6.46 55.89
N TRP A 690 -17.24 5.94 55.41
CA TRP A 690 -16.36 6.62 54.45
C TRP A 690 -16.84 6.37 53.02
N ARG A 691 -17.05 7.41 52.21
CA ARG A 691 -17.17 7.32 50.74
C ARG A 691 -16.22 8.32 50.07
N HIS A 692 -15.68 7.94 48.92
CA HIS A 692 -14.86 8.83 48.10
C HIS A 692 -15.74 9.93 47.48
N GLU A 693 -15.33 11.19 47.56
CA GLU A 693 -16.08 12.32 47.00
C GLU A 693 -15.76 12.53 45.51
N SER A 694 -14.51 12.26 45.12
CA SER A 694 -14.06 12.23 43.72
C SER A 694 -12.79 11.40 43.54
N ILE A 695 -12.62 10.82 42.35
CA ILE A 695 -11.36 10.23 41.85
C ILE A 695 -10.92 11.08 40.65
N CYS A 696 -9.67 11.51 40.64
CA CYS A 696 -9.03 12.17 39.51
C CYS A 696 -7.92 11.26 38.97
N LEU A 697 -7.99 10.94 37.67
CA LEU A 697 -6.99 10.19 36.92
C LEU A 697 -6.23 11.16 36.01
N LYS A 698 -4.95 11.40 36.32
CA LYS A 698 -4.14 12.41 35.65
C LYS A 698 -3.24 11.81 34.58
N PRO A 699 -3.21 12.37 33.37
CA PRO A 699 -2.18 12.05 32.38
C PRO A 699 -0.84 12.62 32.83
N VAL A 700 0.24 11.95 32.44
CA VAL A 700 1.62 12.37 32.72
C VAL A 700 2.35 12.42 31.38
N SER A 701 1.99 13.41 30.55
CA SER A 701 2.45 13.54 29.16
C SER A 701 3.16 14.88 28.89
N ASN A 702 3.97 14.90 27.84
CA ASN A 702 4.57 16.12 27.26
C ASN A 702 3.58 16.92 26.39
N ASN A 703 2.48 16.30 25.95
CA ASN A 703 1.43 16.99 25.23
C ASN A 703 0.40 17.59 26.22
N PRO A 704 0.20 18.92 26.24
CA PRO A 704 -0.76 19.58 27.13
C PRO A 704 -2.24 19.34 26.76
N GLU A 705 -2.53 18.72 25.61
CA GLU A 705 -3.91 18.45 25.17
C GLU A 705 -4.60 17.33 25.97
N TYR A 706 -3.85 16.46 26.67
CA TYR A 706 -4.43 15.41 27.51
C TYR A 706 -5.03 16.00 28.79
N GLN A 707 -6.33 15.80 28.97
CA GLN A 707 -7.08 16.31 30.11
C GLN A 707 -7.14 15.31 31.28
N GLU A 708 -7.28 15.84 32.50
CA GLU A 708 -7.53 15.02 33.68
C GLU A 708 -8.95 14.42 33.63
N LEU A 709 -9.09 13.12 33.93
CA LEU A 709 -10.39 12.48 34.04
C LEU A 709 -10.87 12.56 35.49
N ILE A 710 -11.90 13.37 35.74
CA ILE A 710 -12.49 13.58 37.07
C ILE A 710 -13.80 12.79 37.16
N LEU A 711 -13.85 11.85 38.10
CA LEU A 711 -14.96 10.95 38.35
C LEU A 711 -15.63 11.32 39.67
N THR A 712 -16.95 11.45 39.67
CA THR A 712 -17.74 11.86 40.84
C THR A 712 -19.01 11.03 41.01
N GLY A 713 -19.53 10.95 42.24
CA GLY A 713 -20.77 10.21 42.55
C GLY A 713 -20.70 8.74 42.13
N ASP A 714 -21.74 8.26 41.46
CA ASP A 714 -21.88 6.85 41.03
C ASP A 714 -20.81 6.41 40.01
N GLN A 715 -20.06 7.34 39.41
CA GLN A 715 -18.94 7.02 38.51
C GLN A 715 -17.75 6.44 39.28
N VAL A 716 -17.57 6.80 40.55
CA VAL A 716 -16.49 6.29 41.41
C VAL A 716 -16.62 4.78 41.60
N ASP A 717 -17.86 4.28 41.74
CA ASP A 717 -18.16 2.86 41.94
C ASP A 717 -18.01 2.03 40.65
N GLN A 718 -17.86 2.68 39.49
CA GLN A 718 -17.67 2.04 38.18
C GLN A 718 -16.20 1.80 37.82
N VAL A 719 -15.29 2.20 38.72
CA VAL A 719 -13.85 2.21 38.50
C VAL A 719 -13.18 1.21 39.42
N ARG A 720 -12.44 0.27 38.83
CA ARG A 720 -11.67 -0.72 39.57
C ARG A 720 -10.19 -0.57 39.26
N VAL A 721 -9.39 -0.35 40.29
CA VAL A 721 -7.93 -0.41 40.17
C VAL A 721 -7.53 -1.89 40.11
N VAL A 722 -6.93 -2.30 39.00
CA VAL A 722 -6.50 -3.69 38.76
C VAL A 722 -5.05 -3.90 39.15
N GLY A 723 -4.21 -2.90 38.92
CA GLY A 723 -2.79 -2.96 39.25
C GLY A 723 -2.17 -1.61 39.54
N ILE A 724 -1.09 -1.63 40.32
CA ILE A 724 -0.23 -0.49 40.60
C ILE A 724 1.06 -0.66 39.80
N PHE A 725 1.41 0.35 39.00
CA PHE A 725 2.61 0.35 38.20
C PHE A 725 3.86 0.25 39.09
N VAL A 726 4.78 -0.64 38.72
CA VAL A 726 6.05 -0.86 39.42
C VAL A 726 7.19 -0.25 38.61
N LYS A 727 7.34 -0.67 37.34
CA LYS A 727 8.38 -0.17 36.41
C LYS A 727 8.08 -0.60 34.97
N VAL A 728 8.74 0.04 34.02
CA VAL A 728 8.84 -0.48 32.64
C VAL A 728 9.90 -1.60 32.63
N LEU A 729 9.57 -2.75 32.03
CA LEU A 729 10.49 -3.87 31.93
C LEU A 729 11.53 -3.63 30.81
N GLY A 730 12.79 -3.90 31.15
CA GLY A 730 13.95 -3.78 30.28
C GLY A 730 14.56 -2.37 30.14
N LYS A 731 13.98 -1.34 30.76
CA LYS A 731 14.61 -0.02 30.85
C LYS A 731 15.80 -0.12 31.82
N LYS A 732 17.04 -0.18 31.30
CA LYS A 732 18.25 0.02 32.12
C LYS A 732 18.50 1.49 32.38
#